data_AF-A0A3N5MHA9-F1
#
_entry.id   AF-A0A3N5MHA9-F1
#
_cell.length_a   1.000
_cell.length_b   1.000
_cell.length_c   1.000
_cell.angle_alpha   90.00
_cell.angle_beta   90.00
_cell.angle_gamma   90.00
#
_symmetry.space_group_name_H-M   'P 1'
#
loop_
_entity.id
_entity.type
_entity.pdbx_description
1 polymer ?
#
loop_
_entity_poly.entity_id
_entity_poly.type
_entity_poly.pdbx_seq_one_letter_code
_entity_poly.pdbx_strand_id
1 'polypeptide(L)'
;MDNNRSILPEIFIVSLASLAYEITLTRIFSISLWYHFAFMVISIAMLGIAASGTLLSVYPKLKDPARIHSYMLLFCIGLPSSYLLMNIIPFDPARLSWDRSQILYLSLYYVVLSFPFFSFGLIISSALSTMTRVTGHIYAADLTGAGFGSLLTLWLLSAGGPELSVFIIAALPAIVLCVFSRKGIRLVSFIIFIMNILFAFVHPQFIEPRISPYKPLEAALRFPGAEHLKTYYSPFTRIDLFKSPAVRFAPGLSFKYLRDLPEQTGISIDAGDIYAITGDRDKKGLDFLHYLPSSLPYDLSPKKEVLIIEPKGGLSALQAEYYGALNIYKVDSNPLVIKAVREYQKSFSSDIYGKNIRTGLGRSLLSSTDKTFDLIDLSPMGSVPSGSFGFSEDYRFTVEAFEEYLRHSSPEGMLSVNLFIIPPPRTELRILTTIAKASEKLGIGDFSAHIAAIRSWDTITIVFKKTPLSKRDIEEIKAFAHDRRFDMVYYPGITEEETNIYIKMPSNDLFHSFMEIIFQETREDFISDYLFDIRPVHDENPFFHYYLKIENIGEIYRLIGEKWQYFMEEGYLLPIIFIQVLFLSVILVLLPLIRVRMKNDRDLIIDPGLFLSLAYFAFLGTGFMIIEISFIQKMILALENPSYAAAAVLSSILISSGIGSLLSQHLKLFQKPSAILFLSLTVLAYSLFLPLAIEKISPFPLQTKILIVFFMLMPAGILMGVPFPLGISLLGKIRPNVIPWALAVNGCFSVLSPILAVMLAITAGFKIVILVGMMLYILAFFSLFWMKLKEV
;
A
#
# COMPACT_ATOMS: atom_id res chain seq x y z
N MET A 1 -19.44 -39.70 -14.79
CA MET A 1 -18.19 -38.97 -14.49
C MET A 1 -18.01 -37.73 -15.38
N ASP A 2 -18.85 -37.49 -16.39
CA ASP A 2 -18.72 -36.35 -17.32
C ASP A 2 -19.14 -34.97 -16.78
N ASN A 3 -20.09 -34.88 -15.84
CA ASN A 3 -20.53 -33.57 -15.30
C ASN A 3 -19.48 -32.86 -14.43
N ASN A 4 -18.49 -33.57 -13.87
CA ASN A 4 -17.53 -32.98 -12.93
C ASN A 4 -16.42 -32.16 -13.63
N ARG A 5 -16.14 -32.41 -14.92
CA ARG A 5 -15.15 -31.63 -15.68
C ARG A 5 -15.71 -30.30 -16.20
N SER A 6 -17.03 -30.17 -16.31
CA SER A 6 -17.69 -28.96 -16.82
C SER A 6 -17.59 -27.77 -15.87
N ILE A 7 -17.34 -27.98 -14.57
CA ILE A 7 -17.38 -26.91 -13.56
C ILE A 7 -16.04 -26.20 -13.37
N LEU A 8 -14.92 -26.79 -13.79
CA LEU A 8 -13.58 -26.20 -13.59
C LEU A 8 -13.41 -24.87 -14.33
N PRO A 9 -13.84 -24.72 -15.61
CA PRO A 9 -13.80 -23.43 -16.29
C PRO A 9 -14.71 -22.38 -15.63
N GLU A 10 -15.85 -22.81 -15.08
CA GLU A 10 -16.76 -21.93 -14.34
C GLU A 10 -16.10 -21.37 -13.08
N ILE A 11 -15.43 -22.23 -12.30
CA ILE A 11 -14.67 -21.84 -11.11
C ILE A 11 -13.52 -20.91 -11.47
N PHE A 12 -12.74 -21.25 -12.49
CA PHE A 12 -11.62 -20.43 -12.95
C PHE A 12 -12.06 -18.99 -13.27
N ILE A 13 -13.14 -18.82 -14.06
CA ILE A 13 -13.61 -17.48 -14.45
C ILE A 13 -14.23 -16.73 -13.28
N VAL A 14 -14.95 -17.41 -12.39
CA VAL A 14 -15.53 -16.78 -11.20
C VAL A 14 -14.43 -16.31 -10.24
N SER A 15 -13.40 -17.12 -10.01
CA SER A 15 -12.25 -16.75 -9.15
C SER A 15 -11.42 -15.62 -9.78
N LEU A 16 -11.22 -15.67 -11.09
CA LEU A 16 -10.61 -14.59 -11.87
C LEU A 16 -11.39 -13.29 -11.69
N ALA A 17 -12.71 -13.32 -11.85
CA ALA A 17 -13.54 -12.13 -11.69
C ALA A 17 -13.59 -11.63 -10.23
N SER A 18 -13.60 -12.55 -9.25
CA SER A 18 -13.60 -12.20 -7.83
C SER A 18 -12.34 -11.44 -7.43
N LEU A 19 -11.16 -11.99 -7.71
CA LEU A 19 -9.90 -11.31 -7.36
C LEU A 19 -9.72 -10.03 -8.19
N ALA A 20 -10.11 -10.04 -9.46
CA ALA A 20 -10.01 -8.85 -10.30
C ALA A 20 -10.89 -7.70 -9.77
N TYR A 21 -12.10 -8.03 -9.32
CA TYR A 21 -13.01 -7.06 -8.71
C TYR A 21 -12.47 -6.54 -7.37
N GLU A 22 -11.90 -7.42 -6.54
CA GLU A 22 -11.25 -7.03 -5.30
C GLU A 22 -10.14 -5.98 -5.53
N ILE A 23 -9.23 -6.24 -6.46
CA ILE A 23 -8.15 -5.30 -6.81
C ILE A 23 -8.69 -4.02 -7.46
N THR A 24 -9.77 -4.12 -8.23
CA THR A 24 -10.42 -2.92 -8.79
C THR A 24 -11.06 -2.07 -7.69
N LEU A 25 -11.67 -2.68 -6.68
CA LEU A 25 -12.27 -1.99 -5.54
C LEU A 25 -11.22 -1.28 -4.68
N THR A 26 -10.04 -1.87 -4.45
CA THR A 26 -8.96 -1.17 -3.73
C THR A 26 -8.57 0.14 -4.44
N ARG A 27 -8.54 0.11 -5.78
CA ARG A 27 -8.27 1.29 -6.61
C ARG A 27 -9.38 2.33 -6.54
N ILE A 28 -10.64 1.89 -6.62
CA ILE A 28 -11.81 2.77 -6.49
C ILE A 28 -11.80 3.47 -5.14
N PHE A 29 -11.48 2.77 -4.05
CA PHE A 29 -11.40 3.34 -2.71
C PHE A 29 -10.25 4.35 -2.58
N SER A 30 -9.09 4.06 -3.14
CA SER A 30 -7.96 5.00 -3.16
C SER A 30 -8.33 6.33 -3.80
N ILE A 31 -9.05 6.29 -4.93
CA ILE A 31 -9.48 7.50 -5.67
C ILE A 31 -10.67 8.18 -4.99
N SER A 32 -11.67 7.43 -4.55
CA SER A 32 -12.95 7.99 -4.08
C SER A 32 -12.87 8.49 -2.64
N LEU A 33 -12.23 7.71 -1.76
CA LEU A 33 -12.10 8.00 -0.34
C LEU A 33 -10.64 8.38 -0.09
N TRP A 34 -9.87 7.52 0.56
CA TRP A 34 -8.43 7.63 0.70
C TRP A 34 -7.83 6.24 0.56
N TYR A 35 -6.54 6.15 0.24
CA TYR A 35 -5.82 4.89 0.17
C TYR A 35 -5.98 4.05 1.45
N HIS A 36 -6.22 4.70 2.60
CA HIS A 36 -6.47 4.05 3.88
C HIS A 36 -7.57 2.99 3.89
N PHE A 37 -8.60 3.17 3.06
CA PHE A 37 -9.72 2.25 3.00
C PHE A 37 -9.45 1.06 2.07
N ALA A 38 -8.40 1.06 1.25
CA ALA A 38 -8.08 -0.05 0.36
C ALA A 38 -7.92 -1.38 1.12
N PHE A 39 -7.31 -1.37 2.30
CA PHE A 39 -7.18 -2.56 3.18
C PHE A 39 -8.52 -3.10 3.66
N MET A 40 -9.55 -2.25 3.73
CA MET A 40 -10.90 -2.67 4.08
C MET A 40 -11.48 -3.61 3.03
N VAL A 41 -11.10 -3.47 1.75
CA VAL A 41 -11.61 -4.29 0.65
C VAL A 41 -11.22 -5.76 0.81
N ILE A 42 -9.95 -6.03 1.12
CA ILE A 42 -9.48 -7.41 1.41
C ILE A 42 -10.28 -7.98 2.58
N SER A 43 -10.52 -7.16 3.60
CA SER A 43 -11.29 -7.58 4.77
C SER A 43 -12.73 -7.93 4.42
N ILE A 44 -13.38 -7.10 3.59
CA ILE A 44 -14.75 -7.28 3.08
C ILE A 44 -14.85 -8.56 2.23
N ALA A 45 -13.88 -8.78 1.34
CA ALA A 45 -13.87 -9.93 0.45
C ALA A 45 -13.81 -11.23 1.24
N MET A 46 -12.83 -11.34 2.14
CA MET A 46 -12.63 -12.55 2.92
C MET A 46 -13.74 -12.76 3.98
N LEU A 47 -14.31 -11.68 4.53
CA LEU A 47 -15.48 -11.76 5.40
C LEU A 47 -16.70 -12.33 4.66
N GLY A 48 -16.94 -11.90 3.42
CA GLY A 48 -17.99 -12.45 2.57
C GLY A 48 -17.81 -13.96 2.34
N ILE A 49 -16.60 -14.38 1.99
CA ILE A 49 -16.25 -15.79 1.80
C ILE A 49 -16.45 -16.58 3.10
N ALA A 50 -15.96 -16.08 4.24
CA ALA A 50 -16.12 -16.73 5.54
C ALA A 50 -17.60 -16.88 5.95
N ALA A 51 -18.40 -15.83 5.77
CA ALA A 51 -19.83 -15.83 6.06
C ALA A 51 -20.58 -16.87 5.23
N SER A 52 -20.17 -17.11 3.98
CA SER A 52 -20.75 -18.16 3.14
C SER A 52 -20.49 -19.57 3.69
N GLY A 53 -19.28 -19.83 4.19
CA GLY A 53 -18.91 -21.09 4.83
C GLY A 53 -19.68 -21.33 6.12
N THR A 54 -19.86 -20.28 6.92
CA THR A 54 -20.71 -20.30 8.12
C THR A 54 -22.17 -20.61 7.75
N LEU A 55 -22.74 -19.94 6.73
CA LEU A 55 -24.12 -20.20 6.31
C LEU A 55 -24.32 -21.65 5.86
N LEU A 56 -23.41 -22.20 5.04
CA LEU A 56 -23.49 -23.59 4.60
C LEU A 56 -23.30 -24.59 5.74
N SER A 57 -22.51 -24.24 6.76
CA SER A 57 -22.36 -25.04 7.99
C SER A 57 -23.66 -25.08 8.77
N VAL A 58 -24.33 -23.93 8.92
CA VAL A 58 -25.61 -23.82 9.65
C VAL A 58 -26.76 -24.45 8.84
N TYR A 59 -26.80 -24.27 7.53
CA TYR A 59 -27.85 -24.78 6.65
C TYR A 59 -27.30 -25.76 5.59
N PRO A 60 -27.00 -27.02 5.95
CA PRO A 60 -26.43 -27.99 5.01
C PRO A 60 -27.27 -28.27 3.76
N LYS A 61 -28.59 -28.02 3.80
CA LYS A 61 -29.47 -28.17 2.62
C LYS A 61 -29.12 -27.23 1.46
N LEU A 62 -28.37 -26.16 1.74
CA LEU A 62 -27.88 -25.23 0.74
C LEU A 62 -26.64 -25.75 0.00
N LYS A 63 -25.99 -26.81 0.50
CA LYS A 63 -24.83 -27.50 -0.10
C LYS A 63 -25.28 -28.43 -1.24
N ASP A 64 -25.92 -27.87 -2.25
CA ASP A 64 -26.45 -28.62 -3.40
C ASP A 64 -25.76 -28.16 -4.69
N PRO A 65 -25.05 -29.07 -5.42
CA PRO A 65 -24.43 -28.74 -6.69
C PRO A 65 -25.39 -28.13 -7.72
N ALA A 66 -26.68 -28.48 -7.67
CA ALA A 66 -27.69 -27.93 -8.58
C ALA A 66 -27.91 -26.41 -8.40
N ARG A 67 -27.49 -25.84 -7.26
CA ARG A 67 -27.63 -24.41 -6.94
C ARG A 67 -26.43 -23.59 -7.37
N ILE A 68 -25.32 -24.19 -7.81
CA ILE A 68 -24.09 -23.47 -8.16
C ILE A 68 -24.35 -22.42 -9.25
N HIS A 69 -25.07 -22.77 -10.32
CA HIS A 69 -25.46 -21.81 -11.36
C HIS A 69 -26.36 -20.67 -10.85
N SER A 70 -27.14 -20.90 -9.79
CA SER A 70 -27.93 -19.84 -9.15
C SER A 70 -27.06 -18.92 -8.31
N TYR A 71 -26.07 -19.46 -7.58
CA TYR A 71 -25.08 -18.66 -6.85
C TYR A 71 -24.19 -17.85 -7.81
N MET A 72 -23.82 -18.41 -8.97
CA MET A 72 -23.13 -17.67 -10.04
C MET A 72 -23.98 -16.53 -10.60
N LEU A 73 -25.30 -16.72 -10.75
CA LEU A 73 -26.18 -15.64 -11.17
C LEU A 73 -26.21 -14.50 -10.15
N LEU A 74 -26.29 -14.83 -8.85
CA LEU A 74 -26.18 -13.84 -7.77
C LEU A 74 -24.85 -13.10 -7.79
N PHE A 75 -23.75 -13.80 -8.09
CA PHE A 75 -22.43 -13.19 -8.27
C PHE A 75 -22.40 -12.21 -9.45
N CYS A 76 -22.94 -12.59 -10.61
CA CYS A 76 -23.02 -11.74 -11.80
C CYS A 76 -23.84 -10.46 -11.56
N ILE A 77 -24.90 -10.54 -10.75
CA ILE A 77 -25.70 -9.37 -10.33
C ILE A 77 -24.94 -8.56 -9.28
N GLY A 78 -24.33 -9.25 -8.31
CA GLY A 78 -23.66 -8.67 -7.15
C GLY A 78 -22.47 -7.78 -7.51
N LEU A 79 -21.66 -8.15 -8.51
CA LEU A 79 -20.51 -7.37 -8.94
C LEU A 79 -20.89 -5.92 -9.33
N PRO A 80 -21.69 -5.66 -10.38
CA PRO A 80 -22.02 -4.29 -10.77
C PRO A 80 -22.98 -3.60 -9.78
N SER A 81 -23.92 -4.34 -9.17
CA SER A 81 -24.88 -3.71 -8.25
C SER A 81 -24.22 -3.24 -6.95
N SER A 82 -23.25 -3.98 -6.42
CA SER A 82 -22.53 -3.54 -5.21
C SER A 82 -21.74 -2.26 -5.44
N TYR A 83 -21.08 -2.12 -6.60
CA TYR A 83 -20.42 -0.89 -7.01
C TYR A 83 -21.38 0.29 -7.18
N LEU A 84 -22.49 0.10 -7.89
CA LEU A 84 -23.48 1.16 -8.11
C LEU A 84 -24.14 1.60 -6.79
N LEU A 85 -24.49 0.66 -5.92
CA LEU A 85 -25.04 0.97 -4.60
C LEU A 85 -24.03 1.72 -3.72
N MET A 86 -22.75 1.37 -3.80
CA MET A 86 -21.68 2.10 -3.11
C MET A 86 -21.63 3.58 -3.55
N ASN A 87 -21.74 3.86 -4.86
CA ASN A 87 -21.76 5.25 -5.36
C ASN A 87 -22.96 6.07 -4.85
N ILE A 88 -24.09 5.40 -4.53
CA ILE A 88 -25.31 6.05 -4.01
C ILE A 88 -25.17 6.38 -2.52
N ILE A 89 -24.53 5.51 -1.73
CA ILE A 89 -24.42 5.69 -0.29
C ILE A 89 -23.49 6.88 0.02
N PRO A 90 -23.95 7.91 0.76
CA PRO A 90 -23.18 9.13 1.01
C PRO A 90 -22.20 8.98 2.19
N PHE A 91 -21.35 7.96 2.11
CA PHE A 91 -20.29 7.74 3.08
C PHE A 91 -19.11 8.69 2.82
N ASP A 92 -18.66 9.36 3.89
CA ASP A 92 -17.50 10.23 3.84
C ASP A 92 -16.68 10.12 5.14
N PRO A 93 -15.47 9.52 5.09
CA PRO A 93 -14.60 9.38 6.23
C PRO A 93 -14.32 10.66 7.00
N ALA A 94 -14.19 11.80 6.30
CA ALA A 94 -13.92 13.09 6.94
C ALA A 94 -15.03 13.50 7.93
N ARG A 95 -16.25 12.99 7.74
CA ARG A 95 -17.42 13.30 8.59
C ARG A 95 -17.59 12.36 9.78
N LEU A 96 -16.80 11.28 9.88
CA LEU A 96 -16.93 10.27 10.94
C LEU A 96 -16.78 10.85 12.36
N SER A 97 -16.00 11.92 12.51
CA SER A 97 -15.73 12.53 13.81
C SER A 97 -16.93 13.29 14.41
N TRP A 98 -17.88 13.76 13.60
CA TRP A 98 -19.05 14.51 14.08
C TRP A 98 -20.41 13.98 13.61
N ASP A 99 -20.49 13.19 12.54
CA ASP A 99 -21.75 12.64 12.00
C ASP A 99 -21.87 11.14 12.27
N ARG A 100 -22.70 10.77 13.26
CA ARG A 100 -22.93 9.37 13.64
C ARG A 100 -23.60 8.54 12.54
N SER A 101 -24.28 9.15 11.56
CA SER A 101 -24.88 8.42 10.45
C SER A 101 -23.81 7.77 9.55
N GLN A 102 -22.58 8.28 9.56
CA GLN A 102 -21.46 7.72 8.82
C GLN A 102 -21.10 6.30 9.28
N ILE A 103 -21.32 5.96 10.54
CA ILE A 103 -21.13 4.60 11.06
C ILE A 103 -22.14 3.63 10.43
N LEU A 104 -23.39 4.07 10.23
CA LEU A 104 -24.41 3.30 9.52
C LEU A 104 -24.04 3.15 8.04
N TYR A 105 -23.58 4.21 7.38
CA TYR A 105 -23.13 4.14 5.99
C TYR A 105 -21.92 3.22 5.81
N LEU A 106 -20.96 3.24 6.72
CA LEU A 106 -19.85 2.31 6.75
C LEU A 106 -20.34 0.86 6.88
N SER A 107 -21.30 0.62 7.77
CA SER A 107 -21.91 -0.72 7.93
C SER A 107 -22.61 -1.17 6.65
N LEU A 108 -23.31 -0.26 5.95
CA LEU A 108 -23.91 -0.54 4.65
C LEU A 108 -22.86 -0.84 3.57
N TYR A 109 -21.72 -0.14 3.56
CA TYR A 109 -20.59 -0.46 2.68
C TYR A 109 -20.11 -1.90 2.87
N TYR A 110 -19.88 -2.34 4.12
CA TYR A 110 -19.48 -3.72 4.42
C TYR A 110 -20.50 -4.74 3.88
N VAL A 111 -21.80 -4.51 4.09
CA VAL A 111 -22.85 -5.44 3.66
C VAL A 111 -22.97 -5.48 2.13
N VAL A 112 -23.03 -4.32 1.49
CA VAL A 112 -23.21 -4.20 0.03
C VAL A 112 -22.01 -4.79 -0.72
N LEU A 113 -20.80 -4.45 -0.31
CA LEU A 113 -19.59 -4.88 -1.00
C LEU A 113 -19.19 -6.33 -0.68
N SER A 114 -19.59 -6.87 0.48
CA SER A 114 -19.34 -8.30 0.78
C SER A 114 -20.26 -9.25 0.01
N PHE A 115 -21.39 -8.77 -0.52
CA PHE A 115 -22.38 -9.60 -1.22
C PHE A 115 -21.83 -10.40 -2.43
N PRO A 116 -21.06 -9.83 -3.37
CA PRO A 116 -20.44 -10.62 -4.44
C PRO A 116 -19.48 -11.68 -3.87
N PHE A 117 -18.62 -11.34 -2.91
CA PHE A 117 -17.68 -12.28 -2.32
C PHE A 117 -18.36 -13.39 -1.50
N PHE A 118 -19.50 -13.08 -0.89
CA PHE A 118 -20.36 -14.06 -0.26
C PHE A 118 -20.93 -15.06 -1.28
N SER A 119 -21.40 -14.57 -2.43
CA SER A 119 -21.88 -15.41 -3.53
C SER A 119 -20.76 -16.27 -4.11
N PHE A 120 -19.57 -15.70 -4.27
CA PHE A 120 -18.34 -16.42 -4.64
C PHE A 120 -18.03 -17.54 -3.65
N GLY A 121 -18.01 -17.24 -2.35
CA GLY A 121 -17.76 -18.23 -1.31
C GLY A 121 -18.78 -19.36 -1.29
N LEU A 122 -20.06 -19.09 -1.61
CA LEU A 122 -21.09 -20.13 -1.74
C LEU A 122 -20.76 -21.12 -2.88
N ILE A 123 -20.24 -20.63 -4.01
CA ILE A 123 -19.84 -21.44 -5.17
C ILE A 123 -18.69 -22.36 -4.78
N ILE A 124 -17.60 -21.79 -4.27
CA ILE A 124 -16.38 -22.54 -3.91
C ILE A 124 -16.65 -23.52 -2.77
N SER A 125 -17.31 -23.07 -1.71
CA SER A 125 -17.60 -23.93 -0.54
C SER A 125 -18.54 -25.09 -0.90
N SER A 126 -19.51 -24.87 -1.79
CA SER A 126 -20.39 -25.94 -2.27
C SER A 126 -19.63 -26.93 -3.16
N ALA A 127 -18.77 -26.45 -4.06
CA ALA A 127 -17.95 -27.30 -4.92
C ALA A 127 -16.97 -28.16 -4.09
N LEU A 128 -16.21 -27.56 -3.19
CA LEU A 128 -15.25 -28.25 -2.32
C LEU A 128 -15.92 -29.26 -1.38
N SER A 129 -17.12 -28.95 -0.86
CA SER A 129 -17.85 -29.85 0.04
C SER A 129 -18.45 -31.07 -0.66
N THR A 130 -18.81 -30.94 -1.93
CA THR A 130 -19.54 -31.99 -2.68
C THR A 130 -18.62 -32.83 -3.57
N MET A 131 -17.47 -32.28 -3.98
CA MET A 131 -16.54 -32.89 -4.93
C MET A 131 -15.16 -33.18 -4.31
N THR A 132 -15.13 -33.72 -3.09
CA THR A 132 -13.88 -33.91 -2.30
C THR A 132 -12.79 -34.72 -3.01
N ARG A 133 -13.16 -35.65 -3.92
CA ARG A 133 -12.22 -36.47 -4.70
C ARG A 133 -11.41 -35.68 -5.75
N VAL A 134 -11.89 -34.52 -6.19
CA VAL A 134 -11.23 -33.66 -7.19
C VAL A 134 -10.86 -32.29 -6.62
N THR A 135 -10.75 -32.20 -5.29
CA THR A 135 -10.39 -30.96 -4.58
C THR A 135 -9.14 -30.30 -5.14
N GLY A 136 -8.11 -31.07 -5.48
CA GLY A 136 -6.87 -30.54 -6.05
C GLY A 136 -7.09 -29.81 -7.38
N HIS A 137 -8.02 -30.27 -8.22
CA HIS A 137 -8.37 -29.61 -9.49
C HIS A 137 -9.25 -28.37 -9.28
N ILE A 138 -10.20 -28.43 -8.34
CA ILE A 138 -11.07 -27.29 -8.02
C ILE A 138 -10.24 -26.14 -7.45
N TYR A 139 -9.40 -26.43 -6.46
CA TYR A 139 -8.54 -25.43 -5.82
C TYR A 139 -7.45 -24.91 -6.78
N ALA A 140 -7.00 -25.75 -7.72
CA ALA A 140 -6.13 -25.29 -8.79
C ALA A 140 -6.81 -24.31 -9.74
N ALA A 141 -8.04 -24.61 -10.18
CA ALA A 141 -8.82 -23.70 -11.03
C ALA A 141 -9.10 -22.38 -10.30
N ASP A 142 -9.41 -22.43 -9.01
CA ASP A 142 -9.64 -21.28 -8.15
C ASP A 142 -8.40 -20.38 -8.05
N LEU A 143 -7.27 -20.92 -7.60
CA LEU A 143 -6.03 -20.16 -7.41
C LEU A 143 -5.41 -19.66 -8.74
N THR A 144 -5.39 -20.50 -9.78
CA THR A 144 -4.91 -20.04 -11.09
C THR A 144 -5.82 -18.97 -11.67
N GLY A 145 -7.14 -19.12 -11.54
CA GLY A 145 -8.12 -18.11 -11.94
C GLY A 145 -7.87 -16.78 -11.24
N ALA A 146 -7.77 -16.81 -9.91
CA ALA A 146 -7.43 -15.65 -9.10
C ALA A 146 -6.12 -14.99 -9.57
N GLY A 147 -5.03 -15.76 -9.73
CA GLY A 147 -3.74 -15.24 -10.21
C GLY A 147 -3.76 -14.65 -11.63
N PHE A 148 -4.62 -15.14 -12.53
CA PHE A 148 -4.86 -14.47 -13.81
C PHE A 148 -5.76 -13.24 -13.67
N GLY A 149 -6.65 -13.21 -12.67
CA GLY A 149 -7.46 -12.05 -12.30
C GLY A 149 -6.63 -10.85 -11.85
N SER A 150 -5.56 -11.06 -11.09
CA SER A 150 -4.61 -9.99 -10.74
C SER A 150 -3.94 -9.39 -11.97
N LEU A 151 -3.48 -10.24 -12.91
CA LEU A 151 -2.89 -9.77 -14.18
C LEU A 151 -3.91 -9.04 -15.07
N LEU A 152 -5.12 -9.57 -15.19
CA LEU A 152 -6.19 -8.97 -15.99
C LEU A 152 -6.51 -7.56 -15.47
N THR A 153 -6.57 -7.38 -14.15
CA THR A 153 -6.88 -6.08 -13.55
C THR A 153 -5.84 -5.04 -13.90
N LEU A 154 -4.56 -5.39 -13.89
CA LEU A 154 -3.49 -4.48 -14.33
C LEU A 154 -3.68 -4.03 -15.77
N TRP A 155 -4.08 -4.96 -16.64
CA TRP A 155 -4.31 -4.63 -18.05
C TRP A 155 -5.54 -3.73 -18.21
N LEU A 156 -6.65 -4.05 -17.56
CA LEU A 156 -7.89 -3.27 -17.63
C LEU A 156 -7.72 -1.85 -17.11
N LEU A 157 -7.10 -1.69 -15.94
CA LEU A 157 -6.85 -0.37 -15.34
C LEU A 157 -5.77 0.45 -16.08
N SER A 158 -4.96 -0.19 -16.94
CA SER A 158 -4.08 0.55 -17.87
C SER A 158 -4.84 1.09 -19.08
N ALA A 159 -5.89 0.37 -19.51
CA ALA A 159 -6.65 0.70 -20.71
C ALA A 159 -7.71 1.79 -20.48
N GLY A 160 -8.22 1.92 -19.26
CA GLY A 160 -9.24 2.90 -18.90
C GLY A 160 -9.40 3.11 -17.39
N GLY A 161 -10.46 3.81 -16.99
CA GLY A 161 -10.77 4.05 -15.58
C GLY A 161 -11.19 2.78 -14.82
N PRO A 162 -11.11 2.80 -13.48
CA PRO A 162 -11.50 1.67 -12.64
C PRO A 162 -12.98 1.29 -12.76
N GLU A 163 -13.86 2.26 -13.04
CA GLU A 163 -15.29 2.02 -13.27
C GLU A 163 -15.55 1.11 -14.46
N LEU A 164 -14.81 1.27 -15.56
CA LEU A 164 -14.91 0.42 -16.74
C LEU A 164 -14.50 -1.02 -16.44
N SER A 165 -13.47 -1.17 -15.60
CA SER A 165 -12.95 -2.47 -15.20
C SER A 165 -14.02 -3.29 -14.47
N VAL A 166 -14.83 -2.66 -13.61
CA VAL A 166 -15.93 -3.32 -12.89
C VAL A 166 -16.91 -4.01 -13.85
N PHE A 167 -17.39 -3.30 -14.87
CA PHE A 167 -18.39 -3.83 -15.79
C PHE A 167 -17.80 -4.89 -16.73
N ILE A 168 -16.56 -4.71 -17.19
CA ILE A 168 -15.87 -5.72 -18.01
C ILE A 168 -15.67 -7.01 -17.20
N ILE A 169 -15.23 -6.90 -15.95
CA ILE A 169 -15.06 -8.04 -15.04
C ILE A 169 -16.39 -8.74 -14.80
N ALA A 170 -17.47 -8.00 -14.56
CA ALA A 170 -18.82 -8.54 -14.36
C ALA A 170 -19.38 -9.28 -15.60
N ALA A 171 -18.96 -8.91 -16.81
CA ALA A 171 -19.38 -9.56 -18.04
C ALA A 171 -18.80 -10.99 -18.19
N LEU A 172 -17.62 -11.28 -17.61
CA LEU A 172 -16.93 -12.57 -17.75
C LEU A 172 -17.70 -13.77 -17.16
N PRO A 173 -18.15 -13.76 -15.89
CA PRO A 173 -18.95 -14.87 -15.37
C PRO A 173 -20.32 -14.96 -16.05
N ALA A 174 -20.88 -13.82 -16.51
CA ALA A 174 -22.17 -13.79 -17.20
C ALA A 174 -22.12 -14.52 -18.56
N ILE A 175 -21.06 -14.34 -19.35
CA ILE A 175 -20.92 -15.05 -20.64
C ILE A 175 -20.74 -16.55 -20.45
N VAL A 176 -20.00 -16.98 -19.43
CA VAL A 176 -19.85 -18.41 -19.07
C VAL A 176 -21.21 -18.99 -18.70
N LEU A 177 -21.97 -18.27 -17.87
CA LEU A 177 -23.29 -18.73 -17.44
C LEU A 177 -24.28 -18.80 -18.62
N CYS A 178 -24.14 -17.96 -19.66
CA CYS A 178 -24.93 -18.10 -20.90
C CYS A 178 -24.71 -19.45 -21.59
N VAL A 179 -23.47 -19.94 -21.62
CA VAL A 179 -23.10 -21.17 -22.33
C VAL A 179 -23.54 -22.41 -21.54
N PHE A 180 -23.24 -22.47 -20.24
CA PHE A 180 -23.35 -23.69 -19.46
C PHE A 180 -24.66 -23.83 -18.65
N SER A 181 -25.45 -22.76 -18.49
CA SER A 181 -26.67 -22.80 -17.66
C SER A 181 -27.95 -23.23 -18.40
N ARG A 182 -29.01 -23.48 -17.62
CA ARG A 182 -30.36 -23.82 -18.08
C ARG A 182 -31.06 -22.62 -18.73
N LYS A 183 -32.06 -22.86 -19.59
CA LYS A 183 -32.77 -21.84 -20.40
C LYS A 183 -33.16 -20.56 -19.64
N GLY A 184 -33.70 -20.67 -18.42
CA GLY A 184 -34.11 -19.51 -17.62
C GLY A 184 -32.94 -18.64 -17.14
N ILE A 185 -31.89 -19.25 -16.58
CA ILE A 185 -30.68 -18.55 -16.12
C ILE A 185 -29.91 -17.97 -17.31
N ARG A 186 -29.89 -18.69 -18.44
CA ARG A 186 -29.24 -18.27 -19.69
C ARG A 186 -29.75 -16.92 -20.19
N LEU A 187 -31.07 -16.73 -20.25
CA LEU A 187 -31.65 -15.48 -20.74
C LEU A 187 -31.26 -14.29 -19.84
N VAL A 188 -31.37 -14.47 -18.52
CA VAL A 188 -31.02 -13.42 -17.55
C VAL A 188 -29.52 -13.10 -17.63
N SER A 189 -28.67 -14.12 -17.72
CA SER A 189 -27.22 -13.96 -17.85
C SER A 189 -26.84 -13.20 -19.12
N PHE A 190 -27.55 -13.45 -20.23
CA PHE A 190 -27.31 -12.77 -21.49
C PHE A 190 -27.70 -11.29 -21.41
N ILE A 191 -28.82 -10.96 -20.77
CA ILE A 191 -29.23 -9.58 -20.52
C ILE A 191 -28.18 -8.86 -19.65
N ILE A 192 -27.73 -9.51 -18.57
CA ILE A 192 -26.68 -8.95 -17.70
C ILE A 192 -25.39 -8.72 -18.49
N PHE A 193 -24.97 -9.67 -19.33
CA PHE A 193 -23.78 -9.53 -20.18
C PHE A 193 -23.89 -8.30 -21.09
N ILE A 194 -24.99 -8.19 -21.85
CA ILE A 194 -25.20 -7.06 -22.77
C ILE A 194 -25.25 -5.74 -22.02
N MET A 195 -25.92 -5.69 -20.86
CA MET A 195 -26.00 -4.47 -20.04
C MET A 195 -24.62 -4.02 -19.55
N ASN A 196 -23.79 -4.94 -19.06
CA ASN A 196 -22.44 -4.60 -18.60
C ASN A 196 -21.55 -4.10 -19.75
N ILE A 197 -21.60 -4.74 -20.92
CA ILE A 197 -20.86 -4.28 -22.11
C ILE A 197 -21.37 -2.91 -22.56
N LEU A 198 -22.67 -2.66 -22.52
CA LEU A 198 -23.26 -1.37 -22.86
C LEU A 198 -22.80 -0.27 -21.88
N PHE A 199 -22.80 -0.52 -20.57
CA PHE A 199 -22.31 0.44 -19.59
C PHE A 199 -20.81 0.72 -19.74
N ALA A 200 -20.01 -0.31 -20.03
CA ALA A 200 -18.58 -0.14 -20.32
C ALA A 200 -18.31 0.67 -21.59
N PHE A 201 -19.21 0.64 -22.59
CA PHE A 201 -19.02 1.37 -23.85
C PHE A 201 -19.62 2.78 -23.84
N VAL A 202 -20.83 2.95 -23.28
CA VAL A 202 -21.56 4.22 -23.25
C VAL A 202 -21.01 5.16 -22.18
N HIS A 203 -20.46 4.61 -21.09
CA HIS A 203 -19.90 5.35 -19.95
C HIS A 203 -20.86 6.44 -19.40
N PRO A 204 -22.04 6.04 -18.85
CA PRO A 204 -23.01 7.01 -18.37
C PRO A 204 -22.57 7.65 -17.04
N GLN A 205 -22.79 8.94 -16.85
CA GLN A 205 -22.26 9.72 -15.72
C GLN A 205 -22.45 9.10 -14.31
N PHE A 206 -23.53 8.35 -14.07
CA PHE A 206 -23.77 7.72 -12.76
C PHE A 206 -22.80 6.57 -12.42
N ILE A 207 -22.01 6.07 -13.40
CA ILE A 207 -20.98 5.07 -13.15
C ILE A 207 -19.66 5.68 -12.72
N GLU A 208 -19.48 7.00 -12.77
CA GLU A 208 -18.25 7.62 -12.32
C GLU A 208 -18.09 7.44 -10.80
N PRO A 209 -16.87 7.11 -10.32
CA PRO A 209 -16.62 6.96 -8.91
C PRO A 209 -16.82 8.31 -8.20
N ARG A 210 -17.66 8.32 -7.15
CA ARG A 210 -17.91 9.52 -6.36
C ARG A 210 -16.68 9.86 -5.50
N ILE A 211 -15.96 10.91 -5.88
CA ILE A 211 -14.83 11.43 -5.10
C ILE A 211 -15.36 12.19 -3.88
N SER A 212 -14.73 11.99 -2.71
CA SER A 212 -15.09 12.70 -1.50
C SER A 212 -14.93 14.21 -1.71
N PRO A 213 -15.92 15.02 -1.29
CA PRO A 213 -15.86 16.47 -1.37
C PRO A 213 -14.76 17.12 -0.52
N TYR A 214 -14.16 16.38 0.42
CA TYR A 214 -13.06 16.86 1.27
C TYR A 214 -11.69 16.52 0.71
N LYS A 215 -11.62 15.81 -0.41
CA LYS A 215 -10.35 15.58 -1.09
C LYS A 215 -9.80 16.87 -1.70
N PRO A 216 -8.47 17.09 -1.65
CA PRO A 216 -7.89 18.35 -2.10
C PRO A 216 -8.25 18.73 -3.54
N LEU A 217 -8.34 17.76 -4.47
CA LEU A 217 -8.75 18.06 -5.85
C LEU A 217 -10.17 18.65 -5.93
N GLU A 218 -11.14 17.99 -5.28
CA GLU A 218 -12.53 18.47 -5.24
C GLU A 218 -12.64 19.82 -4.52
N ALA A 219 -11.87 20.01 -3.44
CA ALA A 219 -11.79 21.28 -2.75
C ALA A 219 -11.23 22.39 -3.67
N ALA A 220 -10.20 22.10 -4.46
CA ALA A 220 -9.60 23.05 -5.39
C ALA A 220 -10.50 23.37 -6.59
N LEU A 221 -11.27 22.40 -7.08
CA LEU A 221 -12.21 22.56 -8.20
C LEU A 221 -13.48 23.35 -7.82
N ARG A 222 -13.75 23.56 -6.52
CA ARG A 222 -14.86 24.41 -6.05
C ARG A 222 -14.57 25.91 -6.12
N PHE A 223 -13.32 26.30 -6.32
CA PHE A 223 -12.99 27.72 -6.44
C PHE A 223 -13.57 28.29 -7.74
N PRO A 224 -14.10 29.53 -7.73
CA PRO A 224 -14.61 30.16 -8.94
C PRO A 224 -13.55 30.23 -10.04
N GLY A 225 -13.92 29.82 -11.26
CA GLY A 225 -13.00 29.78 -12.40
C GLY A 225 -12.03 28.59 -12.41
N ALA A 226 -12.21 27.62 -11.51
CA ALA A 226 -11.50 26.36 -11.60
C ALA A 226 -12.02 25.50 -12.76
N GLU A 227 -11.10 24.80 -13.43
CA GLU A 227 -11.36 23.99 -14.60
C GLU A 227 -10.56 22.69 -14.51
N HIS A 228 -11.23 21.56 -14.66
CA HIS A 228 -10.56 20.27 -14.83
C HIS A 228 -10.12 20.14 -16.30
N LEU A 229 -8.83 19.89 -16.53
CA LEU A 229 -8.25 19.88 -17.87
C LEU A 229 -8.19 18.48 -18.46
N LYS A 230 -7.62 17.51 -17.73
CA LYS A 230 -7.36 16.17 -18.24
C LYS A 230 -7.09 15.17 -17.12
N THR A 231 -7.59 13.95 -17.27
CA THR A 231 -7.25 12.82 -16.41
C THR A 231 -6.37 11.83 -17.16
N TYR A 232 -5.37 11.30 -16.45
CA TYR A 232 -4.52 10.21 -16.87
C TYR A 232 -4.73 9.02 -15.94
N TYR A 233 -4.77 7.82 -16.53
CA TYR A 233 -4.91 6.58 -15.79
C TYR A 233 -3.69 5.69 -15.96
N SER A 234 -3.37 5.00 -14.87
CA SER A 234 -2.54 3.80 -14.85
C SER A 234 -3.21 2.81 -13.89
N PRO A 235 -2.71 1.56 -13.80
CA PRO A 235 -3.27 0.57 -12.89
C PRO A 235 -3.32 0.99 -11.42
N PHE A 236 -2.51 1.99 -11.05
CA PHE A 236 -2.16 2.23 -9.67
C PHE A 236 -2.20 3.69 -9.27
N THR A 237 -2.19 4.61 -10.23
CA THR A 237 -2.25 6.05 -9.98
C THR A 237 -3.16 6.70 -11.01
N ARG A 238 -3.89 7.72 -10.57
CA ARG A 238 -4.73 8.62 -11.37
C ARG A 238 -4.12 9.99 -11.23
N ILE A 239 -3.85 10.65 -12.35
CA ILE A 239 -3.32 12.02 -12.36
C ILE A 239 -4.34 12.93 -12.99
N ASP A 240 -4.75 13.97 -12.27
CA ASP A 240 -5.67 14.99 -12.76
C ASP A 240 -4.91 16.31 -12.92
N LEU A 241 -4.96 16.87 -14.13
CA LEU A 241 -4.51 18.23 -14.40
C LEU A 241 -5.70 19.17 -14.32
N PHE A 242 -5.52 20.30 -13.63
CA PHE A 242 -6.58 21.28 -13.42
C PHE A 242 -6.03 22.69 -13.27
N LYS A 243 -6.82 23.69 -13.61
CA LYS A 243 -6.58 25.09 -13.25
C LYS A 243 -7.47 25.47 -12.08
N SER A 244 -6.93 26.19 -11.11
CA SER A 244 -7.72 26.76 -10.03
C SER A 244 -6.96 27.91 -9.37
N PRO A 245 -7.63 29.00 -8.97
CA PRO A 245 -7.01 30.06 -8.15
C PRO A 245 -6.40 29.57 -6.83
N ALA A 246 -6.81 28.38 -6.36
CA ALA A 246 -6.27 27.75 -5.16
C ALA A 246 -4.87 27.14 -5.37
N VAL A 247 -4.45 26.91 -6.62
CA VAL A 247 -3.13 26.35 -6.92
C VAL A 247 -2.08 27.45 -6.79
N ARG A 248 -1.45 27.53 -5.61
CA ARG A 248 -0.36 28.45 -5.29
C ARG A 248 0.77 27.69 -4.59
N PHE A 249 1.44 26.84 -5.36
CA PHE A 249 2.48 25.94 -4.85
C PHE A 249 3.82 26.67 -4.76
N ALA A 250 4.13 27.22 -3.59
CA ALA A 250 5.40 27.85 -3.24
C ALA A 250 5.73 27.54 -1.76
N PRO A 251 6.10 26.28 -1.45
CA PRO A 251 6.22 25.80 -0.08
C PRO A 251 7.30 26.58 0.68
N GLY A 252 6.96 27.17 1.82
CA GLY A 252 7.91 27.96 2.61
C GLY A 252 8.24 29.34 2.10
N LEU A 253 7.53 29.85 1.08
CA LEU A 253 7.83 31.16 0.49
C LEU A 253 7.98 32.26 1.56
N SER A 254 9.10 32.96 1.51
CA SER A 254 9.40 34.06 2.42
C SER A 254 8.36 35.17 2.35
N PHE A 255 7.97 35.70 3.51
CA PHE A 255 7.09 36.87 3.62
C PHE A 255 7.68 38.17 3.02
N LYS A 256 8.96 38.17 2.63
CA LYS A 256 9.58 39.29 1.92
C LYS A 256 9.18 39.34 0.44
N TYR A 257 8.67 38.24 -0.11
CA TYR A 257 8.19 38.19 -1.48
C TYR A 257 6.76 38.72 -1.57
N LEU A 258 6.58 39.84 -2.29
CA LEU A 258 5.31 40.57 -2.38
C LEU A 258 4.72 40.63 -3.80
N ARG A 259 5.35 39.94 -4.76
CA ARG A 259 4.89 39.91 -6.16
C ARG A 259 3.96 38.73 -6.37
N ASP A 260 3.26 38.72 -7.50
CA ASP A 260 2.42 37.60 -7.90
C ASP A 260 3.28 36.40 -8.32
N LEU A 261 2.82 35.21 -7.97
CA LEU A 261 3.40 33.97 -8.49
C LEU A 261 3.08 33.86 -9.99
N PRO A 262 3.99 33.25 -10.78
CA PRO A 262 3.69 32.91 -12.17
C PRO A 262 2.49 31.96 -12.27
N GLU A 263 1.90 31.86 -13.47
CA GLU A 263 0.79 30.94 -13.72
C GLU A 263 1.18 29.50 -13.35
N GLN A 264 0.33 28.84 -12.58
CA GLN A 264 0.53 27.47 -12.11
C GLN A 264 -0.65 26.60 -12.49
N THR A 265 -0.35 25.44 -13.08
CA THR A 265 -1.34 24.39 -13.34
C THR A 265 -1.24 23.33 -12.28
N GLY A 266 -2.35 23.01 -11.63
CA GLY A 266 -2.43 21.99 -10.61
C GLY A 266 -2.27 20.59 -11.19
N ILE A 267 -1.51 19.75 -10.49
CA ILE A 267 -1.46 18.32 -10.71
C ILE A 267 -1.88 17.63 -9.42
N SER A 268 -2.94 16.83 -9.50
CA SER A 268 -3.39 16.01 -8.37
C SER A 268 -3.05 14.54 -8.59
N ILE A 269 -2.58 13.87 -7.53
CA ILE A 269 -2.35 12.42 -7.51
C ILE A 269 -3.47 11.78 -6.71
N ASP A 270 -4.24 10.89 -7.35
CA ASP A 270 -5.37 10.16 -6.75
C ASP A 270 -6.44 11.06 -6.11
N ALA A 271 -6.61 12.28 -6.63
CA ALA A 271 -7.43 13.34 -6.04
C ALA A 271 -6.96 13.77 -4.62
N GLY A 272 -5.83 13.25 -4.14
CA GLY A 272 -5.19 13.54 -2.86
C GLY A 272 -4.18 14.67 -3.01
N ASP A 273 -2.89 14.33 -3.03
CA ASP A 273 -1.80 15.32 -3.08
C ASP A 273 -1.92 16.27 -4.27
N ILE A 274 -1.65 17.55 -4.03
CA ILE A 274 -1.62 18.59 -5.07
C ILE A 274 -0.20 19.14 -5.16
N TYR A 275 0.33 19.16 -6.38
CA TYR A 275 1.52 19.92 -6.75
C TYR A 275 1.15 20.90 -7.87
N ALA A 276 2.13 21.69 -8.32
CA ALA A 276 1.93 22.54 -9.48
C ALA A 276 3.04 22.39 -10.52
N ILE A 277 2.65 22.46 -11.78
CA ILE A 277 3.53 22.77 -12.91
C ILE A 277 3.59 24.29 -13.00
N THR A 278 4.77 24.86 -12.80
CA THR A 278 4.97 26.31 -12.80
C THR A 278 5.38 26.80 -14.19
N GLY A 279 4.69 27.81 -14.70
CA GLY A 279 5.02 28.47 -15.94
C GLY A 279 6.28 29.33 -15.79
N ASP A 280 7.17 29.27 -16.78
CA ASP A 280 8.48 29.92 -16.76
C ASP A 280 8.67 30.90 -17.92
N ARG A 281 7.61 31.16 -18.69
CA ARG A 281 7.61 32.11 -19.82
C ARG A 281 7.96 33.52 -19.40
N ASP A 282 7.46 33.95 -18.25
CA ASP A 282 7.89 35.19 -17.61
C ASP A 282 9.03 34.89 -16.63
N LYS A 283 10.26 35.09 -17.11
CA LYS A 283 11.46 34.91 -16.28
C LYS A 283 11.49 35.85 -15.07
N LYS A 284 10.82 37.00 -15.10
CA LYS A 284 10.73 37.90 -13.93
C LYS A 284 9.82 37.32 -12.85
N GLY A 285 8.81 36.54 -13.24
CA GLY A 285 7.93 35.81 -12.34
C GLY A 285 8.68 34.75 -11.52
N LEU A 286 9.78 34.21 -12.01
CA LEU A 286 10.58 33.17 -11.35
C LEU A 286 11.41 33.65 -10.14
N ASP A 287 11.44 34.96 -9.89
CA ASP A 287 12.17 35.56 -8.76
C ASP A 287 11.75 34.95 -7.40
N PHE A 288 10.52 34.43 -7.29
CA PHE A 288 10.03 33.75 -6.08
C PHE A 288 10.88 32.53 -5.68
N LEU A 289 11.52 31.86 -6.65
CA LEU A 289 12.37 30.70 -6.41
C LEU A 289 13.52 31.08 -5.48
N HIS A 290 14.10 32.26 -5.66
CA HIS A 290 15.15 32.78 -4.79
C HIS A 290 14.67 32.91 -3.33
N TYR A 291 13.39 33.15 -3.10
CA TYR A 291 12.77 33.36 -1.78
C TYR A 291 12.19 32.08 -1.14
N LEU A 292 12.50 30.90 -1.69
CA LEU A 292 12.16 29.61 -1.09
C LEU A 292 13.28 29.12 -0.16
N PRO A 293 12.96 28.41 0.94
CA PRO A 293 13.97 27.85 1.84
C PRO A 293 14.79 26.73 1.15
N SER A 294 14.18 26.01 0.21
CA SER A 294 14.88 25.00 -0.62
C SER A 294 15.98 25.57 -1.52
N SER A 295 16.09 26.89 -1.64
CA SER A 295 17.19 27.56 -2.35
C SER A 295 18.50 27.56 -1.58
N LEU A 296 18.48 27.34 -0.26
CA LEU A 296 19.67 27.38 0.59
C LEU A 296 20.87 26.61 -0.01
N PRO A 297 20.76 25.32 -0.39
CA PRO A 297 21.91 24.58 -0.93
C PRO A 297 22.50 25.18 -2.21
N TYR A 298 21.72 25.91 -3.01
CA TYR A 298 22.18 26.54 -4.25
C TYR A 298 22.92 27.86 -4.00
N ASP A 299 22.55 28.60 -2.94
CA ASP A 299 23.22 29.84 -2.56
C ASP A 299 24.60 29.59 -1.91
N LEU A 300 24.81 28.44 -1.24
CA LEU A 300 26.08 28.09 -0.59
C LEU A 300 27.22 27.79 -1.56
N SER A 301 26.92 27.14 -2.68
CA SER A 301 27.91 26.96 -3.75
C SER A 301 27.26 26.62 -5.08
N PRO A 302 27.87 27.04 -6.20
CA PRO A 302 27.39 26.65 -7.53
C PRO A 302 27.34 25.13 -7.69
N LYS A 303 26.18 24.60 -8.07
CA LYS A 303 25.96 23.16 -8.28
C LYS A 303 25.96 22.85 -9.76
N LYS A 304 26.86 21.98 -10.24
CA LYS A 304 26.91 21.60 -11.66
C LYS A 304 26.11 20.33 -11.91
N GLU A 305 26.31 19.32 -11.06
CA GLU A 305 25.66 18.02 -11.13
C GLU A 305 24.61 17.90 -10.01
N VAL A 306 23.33 17.96 -10.37
CA VAL A 306 22.22 17.92 -9.41
C VAL A 306 21.36 16.69 -9.65
N LEU A 307 21.09 15.92 -8.61
CA LEU A 307 20.10 14.84 -8.61
C LEU A 307 18.89 15.26 -7.80
N ILE A 308 17.71 15.19 -8.39
CA ILE A 308 16.44 15.55 -7.76
C ILE A 308 15.58 14.29 -7.66
N ILE A 309 15.19 13.96 -6.43
CA ILE A 309 14.37 12.80 -6.10
C ILE A 309 12.95 13.29 -5.88
N GLU A 310 12.01 12.71 -6.64
CA GLU A 310 10.58 12.99 -6.62
C GLU A 310 10.21 14.44 -6.96
N PRO A 311 10.66 14.99 -8.11
CA PRO A 311 10.37 16.38 -8.47
C PRO A 311 8.88 16.70 -8.70
N LYS A 312 8.02 15.69 -8.90
CA LYS A 312 6.57 15.81 -9.08
C LYS A 312 6.14 16.84 -10.12
N GLY A 313 5.66 18.02 -9.69
CA GLY A 313 5.28 19.13 -10.58
C GLY A 313 6.47 19.84 -11.22
N GLY A 314 7.69 19.55 -10.77
CA GLY A 314 8.94 20.03 -11.36
C GLY A 314 9.56 21.24 -10.66
N LEU A 315 9.07 21.67 -9.50
CA LEU A 315 9.54 22.90 -8.82
C LEU A 315 11.05 22.85 -8.48
N SER A 316 11.53 21.78 -7.85
CA SER A 316 12.97 21.62 -7.56
C SER A 316 13.82 21.61 -8.84
N ALA A 317 13.29 21.04 -9.92
CA ALA A 317 14.00 21.00 -11.21
C ALA A 317 14.07 22.39 -11.87
N LEU A 318 12.98 23.16 -11.77
CA LEU A 318 12.96 24.56 -12.19
C LEU A 318 13.92 25.41 -11.36
N GLN A 319 14.00 25.17 -10.05
CA GLN A 319 14.93 25.84 -9.15
C GLN A 319 16.38 25.53 -9.52
N ALA A 320 16.73 24.27 -9.77
CA ALA A 320 18.07 23.90 -10.21
C ALA A 320 18.46 24.59 -11.54
N GLU A 321 17.53 24.71 -12.49
CA GLU A 321 17.75 25.42 -13.75
C GLU A 321 17.90 26.93 -13.53
N TYR A 322 17.08 27.54 -12.67
CA TYR A 322 17.16 28.96 -12.30
C TYR A 322 18.52 29.32 -11.70
N TYR A 323 19.09 28.43 -10.88
CA TYR A 323 20.42 28.57 -10.27
C TYR A 323 21.59 28.17 -11.19
N GLY A 324 21.31 27.80 -12.45
CA GLY A 324 22.35 27.56 -13.46
C GLY A 324 23.03 26.20 -13.39
N ALA A 325 22.35 25.17 -12.84
CA ALA A 325 22.89 23.81 -12.85
C ALA A 325 23.07 23.28 -14.28
N LEU A 326 24.23 22.65 -14.55
CA LEU A 326 24.58 22.17 -15.90
C LEU A 326 23.86 20.87 -16.26
N ASN A 327 23.85 19.92 -15.32
CA ASN A 327 23.25 18.60 -15.51
C ASN A 327 22.27 18.30 -14.37
N ILE A 328 20.98 18.33 -14.70
CA ILE A 328 19.89 18.11 -13.75
C ILE A 328 19.28 16.73 -14.00
N TYR A 329 19.61 15.77 -13.14
CA TYR A 329 19.05 14.43 -13.11
C TYR A 329 17.79 14.41 -12.26
N LYS A 330 16.77 13.71 -12.73
CA LYS A 330 15.47 13.63 -12.07
C LYS A 330 15.07 12.17 -11.96
N VAL A 331 14.52 11.79 -10.82
CA VAL A 331 13.97 10.46 -10.59
C VAL A 331 12.59 10.59 -9.96
N ASP A 332 11.58 10.02 -10.60
CA ASP A 332 10.22 9.93 -10.03
C ASP A 332 9.76 8.48 -10.05
N SER A 333 9.25 8.00 -8.93
CA SER A 333 8.68 6.67 -8.77
C SER A 333 7.39 6.48 -9.57
N ASN A 334 6.70 7.56 -9.95
CA ASN A 334 5.44 7.51 -10.68
C ASN A 334 5.64 7.84 -12.18
N PRO A 335 5.66 6.83 -13.08
CA PRO A 335 5.80 7.07 -14.52
C PRO A 335 4.66 7.89 -15.12
N LEU A 336 3.47 7.87 -14.50
CA LEU A 336 2.31 8.62 -14.97
C LEU A 336 2.46 10.13 -14.73
N VAL A 337 3.12 10.53 -13.64
CA VAL A 337 3.46 11.93 -13.37
C VAL A 337 4.40 12.45 -14.45
N ILE A 338 5.47 11.71 -14.77
CA ILE A 338 6.42 12.06 -15.83
C ILE A 338 5.69 12.24 -17.17
N LYS A 339 4.78 11.32 -17.51
CA LYS A 339 3.98 11.39 -18.74
C LYS A 339 3.09 12.63 -18.75
N ALA A 340 2.33 12.88 -17.69
CA ALA A 340 1.40 14.01 -17.58
C ALA A 340 2.13 15.35 -17.67
N VAL A 341 3.21 15.51 -16.90
CA VAL A 341 4.02 16.74 -16.89
C VAL A 341 4.66 16.97 -18.25
N ARG A 342 5.31 15.96 -18.85
CA ARG A 342 5.96 16.12 -20.17
C ARG A 342 4.97 16.43 -21.29
N GLU A 343 3.78 15.83 -21.29
CA GLU A 343 2.75 16.14 -22.29
C GLU A 343 2.24 17.57 -22.15
N TYR A 344 1.98 18.02 -20.92
CA TYR A 344 1.43 19.35 -20.67
C TYR A 344 2.47 20.47 -20.83
N GLN A 345 3.70 20.26 -20.35
CA GLN A 345 4.78 21.26 -20.36
C GLN A 345 5.08 21.77 -21.76
N LYS A 346 5.06 20.92 -22.79
CA LYS A 346 5.27 21.33 -24.19
C LYS A 346 4.41 22.51 -24.64
N SER A 347 3.24 22.68 -24.03
CA SER A 347 2.29 23.76 -24.34
C SER A 347 2.31 24.93 -23.35
N PHE A 348 3.00 24.79 -22.21
CA PHE A 348 2.86 25.67 -21.05
C PHE A 348 4.18 26.28 -20.55
N SER A 349 5.25 25.49 -20.42
CA SER A 349 6.56 25.89 -19.86
C SER A 349 7.74 25.35 -20.68
N SER A 350 8.98 25.61 -20.24
CA SER A 350 10.16 24.88 -20.71
C SER A 350 10.07 23.38 -20.44
N ASP A 351 10.85 22.61 -21.19
CA ASP A 351 10.89 21.15 -21.15
C ASP A 351 11.77 20.64 -19.99
N ILE A 352 11.35 20.95 -18.76
CA ILE A 352 12.04 20.56 -17.51
C ILE A 352 12.19 19.03 -17.43
N TYR A 353 11.25 18.27 -17.98
CA TYR A 353 11.26 16.81 -18.02
C TYR A 353 11.86 16.22 -19.32
N GLY A 354 12.45 17.06 -20.17
CA GLY A 354 12.97 16.65 -21.48
C GLY A 354 14.21 15.78 -21.43
N LYS A 355 15.12 16.04 -20.47
CA LYS A 355 16.43 15.41 -20.35
C LYS A 355 16.66 14.80 -18.96
N ASN A 356 17.45 13.74 -18.89
CA ASN A 356 17.96 13.11 -17.67
C ASN A 356 16.89 12.74 -16.63
N ILE A 357 15.69 12.39 -17.08
CA ILE A 357 14.61 11.85 -16.23
C ILE A 357 14.60 10.33 -16.31
N ARG A 358 14.47 9.66 -15.16
CA ARG A 358 14.28 8.21 -15.06
C ARG A 358 13.11 7.90 -14.12
N THR A 359 12.49 6.75 -14.36
CA THR A 359 11.44 6.19 -13.50
C THR A 359 12.07 5.25 -12.48
N GLY A 360 11.68 5.32 -11.22
CA GLY A 360 12.14 4.39 -10.17
C GLY A 360 12.41 5.05 -8.84
N LEU A 361 13.06 4.32 -7.93
CA LEU A 361 13.55 4.87 -6.67
C LEU A 361 14.93 5.51 -6.87
N GLY A 362 15.15 6.70 -6.29
CA GLY A 362 16.43 7.42 -6.41
C GLY A 362 17.64 6.58 -5.98
N ARG A 363 17.50 5.80 -4.91
CA ARG A 363 18.57 4.91 -4.40
C ARG A 363 18.89 3.75 -5.34
N SER A 364 17.88 3.14 -5.97
CA SER A 364 18.06 2.04 -6.91
C SER A 364 18.79 2.49 -8.18
N LEU A 365 18.60 3.74 -8.57
CA LEU A 365 19.37 4.36 -9.63
C LEU A 365 20.83 4.53 -9.21
N LEU A 366 21.06 5.12 -8.03
CA LEU A 366 22.40 5.39 -7.51
C LEU A 366 23.22 4.10 -7.39
N SER A 367 22.61 3.00 -6.93
CA SER A 367 23.31 1.71 -6.79
C SER A 367 23.74 1.11 -8.13
N SER A 368 23.27 1.65 -9.26
CA SER A 368 23.64 1.22 -10.61
C SER A 368 24.71 2.10 -11.28
N THR A 369 25.21 3.14 -10.60
CA THR A 369 26.16 4.10 -11.19
C THR A 369 27.19 4.60 -10.19
N ASP A 370 28.44 4.69 -10.59
CA ASP A 370 29.50 5.31 -9.76
C ASP A 370 29.49 6.86 -9.81
N LYS A 371 28.44 7.45 -10.38
CA LYS A 371 28.37 8.91 -10.59
C LYS A 371 28.09 9.62 -9.28
N THR A 372 28.83 10.71 -9.03
CA THR A 372 28.61 11.58 -7.87
C THR A 372 27.94 12.89 -8.25
N PHE A 373 27.28 13.51 -7.27
CA PHE A 373 26.49 14.73 -7.43
C PHE A 373 26.91 15.82 -6.43
N ASP A 374 26.86 17.07 -6.85
CA ASP A 374 27.14 18.25 -6.00
C ASP A 374 25.96 18.57 -5.08
N LEU A 375 24.75 18.18 -5.50
CA LEU A 375 23.54 18.29 -4.71
C LEU A 375 22.62 17.10 -5.01
N ILE A 376 22.21 16.42 -3.95
CA ILE A 376 21.10 15.46 -3.97
C ILE A 376 19.95 16.13 -3.22
N ASP A 377 18.90 16.53 -3.95
CA ASP A 377 17.73 17.20 -3.39
C ASP A 377 16.55 16.23 -3.30
N LEU A 378 16.07 16.00 -2.08
CA LEU A 378 14.82 15.31 -1.82
C LEU A 378 13.72 16.36 -1.77
N SER A 379 12.92 16.41 -2.84
CA SER A 379 11.82 17.36 -2.97
C SER A 379 10.78 17.16 -1.86
N PRO A 380 10.10 18.24 -1.43
CA PRO A 380 9.12 18.15 -0.37
C PRO A 380 7.95 17.23 -0.72
N MET A 381 7.57 16.41 0.25
CA MET A 381 6.36 15.57 0.17
C MET A 381 5.10 16.44 0.13
N GLY A 382 3.93 15.85 -0.18
CA GLY A 382 2.67 16.58 -0.09
C GLY A 382 2.47 17.22 1.29
N SER A 383 1.80 18.36 1.36
CA SER A 383 1.60 19.14 2.60
C SER A 383 0.66 18.49 3.61
N VAL A 384 -0.01 17.40 3.22
CA VAL A 384 -0.90 16.65 4.09
C VAL A 384 -0.34 15.24 4.28
N PRO A 385 0.04 14.84 5.51
CA PRO A 385 0.48 13.46 5.77
C PRO A 385 -0.60 12.44 5.38
N SER A 386 -1.87 12.84 5.30
CA SER A 386 -3.01 12.00 4.91
C SER A 386 -2.91 11.33 3.52
N GLY A 387 -2.04 11.82 2.62
CA GLY A 387 -1.77 11.19 1.31
C GLY A 387 -0.88 9.95 1.39
N SER A 388 0.00 9.88 2.40
CA SER A 388 0.89 8.74 2.66
C SER A 388 0.36 7.96 3.86
N PHE A 389 -0.03 6.72 3.63
CA PHE A 389 -0.49 5.84 4.71
C PHE A 389 0.61 5.71 5.77
N GLY A 390 0.32 5.90 7.07
CA GLY A 390 1.29 5.75 8.16
C GLY A 390 2.09 4.43 8.13
N PHE A 391 1.41 3.30 7.93
CA PHE A 391 1.99 1.97 7.66
C PHE A 391 2.27 1.63 6.18
N SER A 392 2.28 2.58 5.23
CA SER A 392 2.83 2.29 3.90
C SER A 392 4.36 2.21 3.95
N GLU A 393 4.91 1.30 3.17
CA GLU A 393 6.34 1.13 3.03
C GLU A 393 6.94 2.27 2.20
N ASP A 394 7.91 2.98 2.76
CA ASP A 394 8.63 4.05 2.08
C ASP A 394 10.15 3.83 2.15
N TYR A 395 10.66 3.18 1.11
CA TYR A 395 12.08 2.82 0.99
C TYR A 395 13.00 4.00 0.65
N ARG A 396 12.46 5.22 0.50
CA ARG A 396 13.24 6.44 0.22
C ARG A 396 13.85 7.03 1.48
N PHE A 397 13.24 6.79 2.64
CA PHE A 397 13.63 7.41 3.91
C PHE A 397 14.19 6.40 4.91
N THR A 398 14.81 5.33 4.43
CA THR A 398 15.50 4.37 5.29
C THR A 398 16.97 4.72 5.46
N VAL A 399 17.61 4.22 6.52
CA VAL A 399 19.04 4.37 6.77
C VAL A 399 19.84 3.90 5.55
N GLU A 400 19.46 2.77 4.95
CA GLU A 400 20.12 2.23 3.76
C GLU A 400 19.94 3.12 2.52
N ALA A 401 18.83 3.83 2.39
CA ALA A 401 18.63 4.83 1.33
C ALA A 401 19.53 6.04 1.53
N PHE A 402 19.62 6.56 2.76
CA PHE A 402 20.50 7.68 3.10
C PHE A 402 21.99 7.31 3.00
N GLU A 403 22.38 6.09 3.33
CA GLU A 403 23.73 5.57 3.06
C GLU A 403 24.07 5.69 1.57
N GLU A 404 23.11 5.35 0.70
CA GLU A 404 23.29 5.41 -0.75
C GLU A 404 23.34 6.85 -1.29
N TYR A 405 22.47 7.73 -0.78
CA TYR A 405 22.49 9.16 -1.10
C TYR A 405 23.81 9.79 -0.69
N LEU A 406 24.24 9.53 0.56
CA LEU A 406 25.50 10.04 1.04
C LEU A 406 26.65 9.46 0.21
N ARG A 407 26.74 8.15 -0.04
CA ARG A 407 27.82 7.54 -0.85
C ARG A 407 28.01 8.26 -2.19
N HIS A 408 26.93 8.63 -2.88
CA HIS A 408 26.95 9.30 -4.19
C HIS A 408 26.97 10.84 -4.13
N SER A 409 27.04 11.46 -2.96
CA SER A 409 27.40 12.87 -2.86
C SER A 409 28.89 13.06 -3.15
N SER A 410 29.26 14.08 -3.91
CA SER A 410 30.66 14.48 -4.06
C SER A 410 31.25 14.90 -2.70
N PRO A 411 32.59 14.97 -2.52
CA PRO A 411 33.19 15.29 -1.22
C PRO A 411 32.72 16.62 -0.62
N GLU A 412 32.55 17.65 -1.47
CA GLU A 412 31.98 18.95 -1.10
C GLU A 412 30.48 19.07 -1.43
N GLY A 413 29.87 17.97 -1.88
CA GLY A 413 28.46 17.89 -2.22
C GLY A 413 27.57 17.92 -0.99
N MET A 414 26.30 18.24 -1.22
CA MET A 414 25.29 18.39 -0.17
C MET A 414 24.11 17.47 -0.44
N LEU A 415 23.55 16.96 0.64
CA LEU A 415 22.21 16.36 0.67
C LEU A 415 21.25 17.42 1.22
N SER A 416 20.16 17.69 0.49
CA SER A 416 19.10 18.61 0.88
C SER A 416 17.80 17.83 1.06
N VAL A 417 17.13 18.06 2.19
CA VAL A 417 15.81 17.49 2.47
C VAL A 417 14.87 18.61 2.87
N ASN A 418 13.78 18.76 2.10
CA ASN A 418 12.76 19.77 2.32
C ASN A 418 11.49 19.11 2.83
N LEU A 419 10.89 19.63 3.91
CA LEU A 419 9.73 19.02 4.57
C LEU A 419 8.73 20.10 4.98
N PHE A 420 7.44 19.75 4.99
CA PHE A 420 6.45 20.55 5.69
C PHE A 420 6.57 20.33 7.20
N ILE A 421 6.47 21.42 7.98
CA ILE A 421 6.49 21.40 9.43
C ILE A 421 5.10 21.06 9.92
N ILE A 422 5.00 20.02 10.75
CA ILE A 422 3.74 19.63 11.35
C ILE A 422 3.94 19.57 12.87
N PRO A 423 3.45 20.55 13.64
CA PRO A 423 3.59 20.53 15.09
C PRO A 423 2.64 19.50 15.75
N PRO A 424 3.09 18.75 16.78
CA PRO A 424 4.46 18.69 17.28
C PRO A 424 5.43 17.96 16.30
N PRO A 425 6.71 18.34 16.27
CA PRO A 425 7.71 17.80 15.36
C PRO A 425 7.78 16.27 15.34
N ARG A 426 7.88 15.66 14.16
CA ARG A 426 7.98 14.18 14.06
C ARG A 426 8.73 13.72 12.83
N THR A 427 8.31 14.17 11.65
CA THR A 427 8.87 13.77 10.36
C THR A 427 10.31 14.27 10.22
N GLU A 428 10.53 15.53 10.57
CA GLU A 428 11.82 16.20 10.58
C GLU A 428 12.79 15.58 11.59
N LEU A 429 12.30 15.20 12.78
CA LEU A 429 13.11 14.53 13.80
C LEU A 429 13.50 13.12 13.35
N ARG A 430 12.57 12.35 12.78
CA ARG A 430 12.85 11.01 12.26
C ARG A 430 13.83 11.03 11.08
N ILE A 431 13.74 12.04 10.20
CA ILE A 431 14.75 12.23 9.15
C ILE A 431 16.11 12.53 9.76
N LEU A 432 16.17 13.40 10.76
CA LEU A 432 17.40 13.74 11.45
C LEU A 432 18.06 12.50 12.08
N THR A 433 17.31 11.69 12.84
CA THR A 433 17.83 10.43 13.42
C THR A 433 18.26 9.42 12.37
N THR A 434 17.53 9.34 11.25
CA THR A 434 17.86 8.43 10.14
C THR A 434 19.15 8.85 9.42
N ILE A 435 19.34 10.14 9.13
CA ILE A 435 20.58 10.67 8.55
C ILE A 435 21.75 10.46 9.53
N ALA A 436 21.55 10.74 10.82
CA ALA A 436 22.56 10.53 11.84
C ALA A 436 23.02 9.06 11.85
N LYS A 437 22.07 8.11 11.83
CA LYS A 437 22.41 6.68 11.80
C LYS A 437 23.12 6.25 10.52
N ALA A 438 22.74 6.79 9.38
CA ALA A 438 23.41 6.54 8.10
C ALA A 438 24.85 7.08 8.11
N SER A 439 25.07 8.27 8.66
CA SER A 439 26.40 8.88 8.77
C SER A 439 27.35 8.07 9.67
N GLU A 440 26.84 7.54 10.80
CA GLU A 440 27.59 6.65 11.70
C GLU A 440 28.05 5.38 10.99
N LYS A 441 27.16 4.72 10.24
CA LYS A 441 27.49 3.50 9.48
C LYS A 441 28.52 3.73 8.38
N LEU A 442 28.53 4.94 7.79
CA LEU A 442 29.54 5.33 6.80
C LEU A 442 30.87 5.77 7.43
N GLY A 443 30.95 5.86 8.76
CA GLY A 443 32.15 6.33 9.46
C GLY A 443 32.43 7.83 9.24
N ILE A 444 31.40 8.62 8.93
CA ILE A 444 31.50 10.08 8.93
C ILE A 444 31.66 10.52 10.40
N GLY A 445 32.49 11.54 10.65
CA GLY A 445 32.88 11.99 11.99
C GLY A 445 31.73 12.62 12.80
N ASP A 446 32.05 13.61 13.61
CA ASP A 446 31.08 14.29 14.49
C ASP A 446 29.88 14.87 13.71
N PHE A 447 28.73 14.19 13.80
CA PHE A 447 27.47 14.53 13.11
C PHE A 447 27.09 16.00 13.29
N SER A 448 27.38 16.58 14.45
CA SER A 448 27.05 17.97 14.79
C SER A 448 27.75 18.98 13.87
N ALA A 449 28.91 18.64 13.31
CA ALA A 449 29.70 19.49 12.44
C ALA A 449 29.26 19.45 10.96
N HIS A 450 28.39 18.50 10.57
CA HIS A 450 28.06 18.19 9.19
C HIS A 450 26.68 18.69 8.73
N ILE A 451 25.89 19.26 9.65
CA ILE A 451 24.47 19.54 9.41
C ILE A 451 24.11 21.00 9.71
N ALA A 452 23.19 21.53 8.91
CA ALA A 452 22.51 22.78 9.17
C ALA A 452 21.03 22.67 8.82
N ALA A 453 20.19 23.44 9.49
CA ALA A 453 18.76 23.47 9.24
C ALA A 453 18.20 24.88 9.41
N ILE A 454 17.32 25.26 8.48
CA ILE A 454 16.54 26.50 8.53
C ILE A 454 15.06 26.19 8.38
N ARG A 455 14.21 27.07 8.90
CA ARG A 455 12.76 26.97 8.75
C ARG A 455 12.12 28.25 8.24
N SER A 456 11.06 28.06 7.48
CA SER A 456 10.05 29.05 7.17
C SER A 456 8.88 28.91 8.17
N TRP A 457 7.70 29.37 7.78
CA TRP A 457 6.48 29.31 8.58
C TRP A 457 5.75 27.96 8.46
N ASP A 458 6.00 27.20 7.38
CA ASP A 458 5.37 25.90 7.12
C ASP A 458 6.36 24.84 6.63
N THR A 459 7.64 25.15 6.40
CA THR A 459 8.63 24.18 5.92
C THR A 459 9.97 24.27 6.63
N ILE A 460 10.69 23.15 6.68
CA ILE A 460 12.08 23.07 7.13
C ILE A 460 12.96 22.53 5.99
N THR A 461 14.15 23.10 5.84
CA THR A 461 15.19 22.64 4.93
C THR A 461 16.39 22.18 5.77
N ILE A 462 16.70 20.89 5.67
CA ILE A 462 17.86 20.26 6.33
C ILE A 462 18.93 20.03 5.26
N VAL A 463 20.13 20.53 5.51
CA VAL A 463 21.30 20.35 4.64
C VAL A 463 22.36 19.55 5.38
N PHE A 464 22.83 18.48 4.77
CA PHE A 464 23.94 17.67 5.27
C PHE A 464 25.10 17.68 4.27
N LYS A 465 26.32 17.90 4.76
CA LYS A 465 27.55 17.91 3.98
C LYS A 465 28.52 16.86 4.49
N LYS A 466 29.15 16.10 3.58
CA LYS A 466 30.13 15.05 3.96
C LYS A 466 31.35 15.60 4.68
N THR A 467 31.80 16.79 4.31
CA THR A 467 32.84 17.52 5.04
C THR A 467 32.21 18.43 6.08
N PRO A 468 32.90 18.71 7.20
CA PRO A 468 32.40 19.65 8.20
C PRO A 468 32.05 21.00 7.57
N LEU A 469 30.97 21.61 8.02
CA LEU A 469 30.57 22.95 7.58
C LEU A 469 31.67 23.95 7.97
N SER A 470 32.18 24.66 6.97
CA SER A 470 33.19 25.69 7.18
C SER A 470 32.57 26.94 7.79
N LYS A 471 33.42 27.81 8.36
CA LYS A 471 32.97 29.13 8.85
C LYS A 471 32.27 29.94 7.75
N ARG A 472 32.76 29.82 6.51
CA ARG A 472 32.15 30.46 5.34
C ARG A 472 30.75 29.90 5.07
N ASP A 473 30.58 28.58 5.10
CA ASP A 473 29.26 27.96 4.92
C ASP A 473 28.27 28.51 5.96
N ILE A 474 28.69 28.60 7.23
CA ILE A 474 27.86 29.12 8.32
C ILE A 474 27.50 30.60 8.11
N GLU A 475 28.46 31.44 7.72
CA GLU A 475 28.21 32.86 7.41
C GLU A 475 27.22 33.05 6.25
N GLU A 476 27.34 32.23 5.20
CA GLU A 476 26.42 32.24 4.06
C GLU A 476 25.01 31.75 4.46
N ILE A 477 24.89 30.72 5.30
CA ILE A 477 23.61 30.27 5.87
C ILE A 477 22.95 31.41 6.67
N LYS A 478 23.71 32.07 7.55
CA LYS A 478 23.23 33.21 8.35
C LYS A 478 22.75 34.35 7.47
N ALA A 479 23.53 34.71 6.45
CA ALA A 479 23.17 35.77 5.50
C ALA A 479 21.90 35.42 4.71
N PHE A 480 21.78 34.17 4.24
CA PHE A 480 20.59 33.67 3.54
C PHE A 480 19.35 33.78 4.41
N ALA A 481 19.41 33.28 5.64
CA ALA A 481 18.31 33.29 6.60
C ALA A 481 17.91 34.73 6.96
N HIS A 482 18.89 35.61 7.22
CA HIS A 482 18.64 37.01 7.53
C HIS A 482 17.98 37.77 6.37
N ASP A 483 18.52 37.64 5.15
CA ASP A 483 17.97 38.34 4.00
C ASP A 483 16.54 37.91 3.69
N ARG A 484 16.20 36.64 3.91
CA ARG A 484 14.87 36.09 3.59
C ARG A 484 13.93 35.97 4.78
N ARG A 485 14.32 36.42 5.97
CA ARG A 485 13.51 36.31 7.21
C ARG A 485 13.14 34.85 7.54
N PHE A 486 14.05 33.92 7.28
CA PHE A 486 13.94 32.54 7.75
C PHE A 486 14.61 32.40 9.11
N ASP A 487 14.09 31.51 9.94
CA ASP A 487 14.71 31.21 11.23
C ASP A 487 15.69 30.06 11.10
N MET A 488 16.82 30.21 11.78
CA MET A 488 17.76 29.10 11.94
C MET A 488 17.21 28.12 12.97
N VAL A 489 17.38 26.83 12.68
CA VAL A 489 17.06 25.73 13.59
C VAL A 489 18.34 25.15 14.14
N TYR A 490 19.33 24.91 13.29
CA TYR A 490 20.64 24.42 13.73
C TYR A 490 21.75 24.81 12.75
N TYR A 491 22.93 25.07 13.30
CA TYR A 491 24.24 25.00 12.64
C TYR A 491 25.30 24.75 13.73
N PRO A 492 26.54 24.33 13.40
CA PRO A 492 27.56 24.07 14.42
C PRO A 492 27.89 25.32 15.25
N GLY A 493 27.58 25.28 16.55
CA GLY A 493 27.80 26.40 17.48
C GLY A 493 26.65 27.41 17.57
N ILE A 494 25.44 27.07 17.09
CA ILE A 494 24.25 27.90 17.25
C ILE A 494 23.87 28.11 18.73
N THR A 495 23.33 29.29 19.03
CA THR A 495 22.77 29.64 20.34
C THR A 495 21.25 29.79 20.26
N GLU A 496 20.54 29.57 21.37
CA GLU A 496 19.07 29.64 21.36
C GLU A 496 18.57 31.04 20.98
N GLU A 497 19.29 32.09 21.37
CA GLU A 497 18.98 33.48 21.06
C GLU A 497 19.02 33.81 19.56
N GLU A 498 19.70 32.99 18.76
CA GLU A 498 19.77 33.13 17.30
C GLU A 498 18.59 32.45 16.57
N THR A 499 17.72 31.77 17.31
CA THR A 499 16.57 31.04 16.76
C THR A 499 15.26 31.79 17.05
N ASN A 500 14.20 31.44 16.33
CA ASN A 500 12.85 31.97 16.59
C ASN A 500 12.75 33.52 16.56
N ILE A 501 13.52 34.17 15.69
CA ILE A 501 13.64 35.64 15.59
C ILE A 501 12.53 36.22 14.72
N TYR A 502 12.35 35.68 13.51
CA TYR A 502 11.47 36.26 12.49
C TYR A 502 10.07 35.63 12.52
N ILE A 503 10.00 34.30 12.62
CA ILE A 503 8.79 33.48 12.60
C ILE A 503 8.61 32.93 14.01
N LYS A 504 8.10 33.80 14.88
CA LYS A 504 7.95 33.55 16.31
C LYS A 504 6.88 32.50 16.59
N MET A 505 7.33 31.33 17.00
CA MET A 505 6.51 30.25 17.54
C MET A 505 6.36 30.41 19.07
N PRO A 506 5.25 29.95 19.67
CA PRO A 506 5.04 30.02 21.11
C PRO A 506 6.12 29.30 21.94
N SER A 507 6.66 28.21 21.40
CA SER A 507 7.73 27.41 21.98
C SER A 507 8.84 27.18 20.95
N ASN A 508 10.06 26.93 21.44
CA ASN A 508 11.22 26.62 20.61
C ASN A 508 11.52 25.11 20.57
N ASP A 509 10.46 24.30 20.61
CA ASP A 509 10.56 22.84 20.76
C ASP A 509 11.40 22.20 19.66
N LEU A 510 11.38 22.77 18.46
CA LEU A 510 12.15 22.27 17.32
C LEU A 510 13.66 22.44 17.53
N PHE A 511 14.11 23.59 18.04
CA PHE A 511 15.52 23.82 18.37
C PHE A 511 15.97 22.83 19.46
N HIS A 512 15.23 22.73 20.56
CA HIS A 512 15.58 21.83 21.66
C HIS A 512 15.63 20.37 21.20
N SER A 513 14.62 19.92 20.44
CA SER A 513 14.58 18.56 19.89
C SER A 513 15.74 18.27 18.94
N PHE A 514 16.17 19.25 18.13
CA PHE A 514 17.35 19.11 17.27
C PHE A 514 18.63 18.96 18.09
N MET A 515 18.80 19.79 19.14
CA MET A 515 19.98 19.70 20.00
C MET A 515 20.09 18.32 20.66
N GLU A 516 18.99 17.81 21.21
CA GLU A 516 18.93 16.48 21.85
C GLU A 516 19.30 15.34 20.88
N ILE A 517 18.89 15.44 19.60
CA ILE A 517 19.20 14.43 18.58
C ILE A 517 20.62 14.57 18.03
N ILE A 518 21.14 15.80 17.91
CA ILE A 518 22.43 16.02 17.25
C ILE A 518 23.57 15.42 18.07
N PHE A 519 23.55 15.60 19.39
CA PHE A 519 24.57 15.04 20.27
C PHE A 519 24.29 13.56 20.59
N GLN A 520 25.30 12.72 20.39
CA GLN A 520 25.16 11.27 20.56
C GLN A 520 24.82 10.86 22.00
N GLU A 521 25.25 11.64 22.99
CA GLU A 521 25.05 11.36 24.42
C GLU A 521 23.57 11.40 24.84
N THR A 522 22.79 12.30 24.24
CA THR A 522 21.38 12.55 24.59
C THR A 522 20.41 11.87 23.64
N ARG A 523 20.86 11.53 22.42
CA ARG A 523 20.01 11.10 21.32
C ARG A 523 19.12 9.90 21.66
N GLU A 524 19.69 8.82 22.18
CA GLU A 524 18.95 7.57 22.40
C GLU A 524 17.88 7.73 23.49
N ASP A 525 18.22 8.44 24.57
CA ASP A 525 17.28 8.73 25.66
C ASP A 525 16.13 9.62 25.15
N PHE A 526 16.44 10.67 24.40
CA PHE A 526 15.42 11.53 23.78
C PHE A 526 14.51 10.76 22.82
N ILE A 527 15.06 9.90 21.95
CA ILE A 527 14.27 9.08 21.03
C ILE A 527 13.30 8.16 21.80
N SER A 528 13.76 7.55 22.90
CA SER A 528 12.95 6.69 23.76
C SER A 528 11.81 7.47 24.44
N ASP A 529 12.11 8.65 24.97
CA ASP A 529 11.19 9.40 25.82
C ASP A 529 10.25 10.33 25.04
N TYR A 530 10.57 10.64 23.78
CA TYR A 530 9.76 11.55 22.97
C TYR A 530 8.34 11.02 22.73
N LEU A 531 7.38 11.95 22.58
CA LEU A 531 5.96 11.64 22.43
C LEU A 531 5.66 10.69 21.25
N PHE A 532 6.35 10.89 20.13
CA PHE A 532 6.21 10.11 18.90
C PHE A 532 7.39 9.15 18.69
N ASP A 533 7.18 8.09 17.93
CA ASP A 533 8.26 7.23 17.44
C ASP A 533 9.08 8.03 16.43
N ILE A 534 10.33 8.33 16.76
CA ILE A 534 11.28 9.04 15.88
C ILE A 534 12.53 8.20 15.63
N ARG A 535 12.46 6.88 15.88
CA ARG A 535 13.58 5.95 15.65
C ARG A 535 13.98 5.92 14.17
N PRO A 536 15.28 5.70 13.88
CA PRO A 536 15.74 5.47 12.51
C PRO A 536 14.99 4.32 11.84
N VAL A 537 14.67 4.47 10.56
CA VAL A 537 13.88 3.52 9.78
C VAL A 537 14.79 2.66 8.91
N HIS A 538 14.58 1.35 8.84
CA HIS A 538 15.40 0.43 8.04
C HIS A 538 14.59 -0.27 6.94
N ASP A 539 15.28 -0.83 5.94
CA ASP A 539 14.64 -1.63 4.87
C ASP A 539 13.87 -2.86 5.40
N GLU A 540 14.20 -3.37 6.58
CA GLU A 540 13.46 -4.46 7.24
C GLU A 540 12.13 -4.00 7.88
N ASN A 541 11.95 -2.71 8.14
CA ASN A 541 10.73 -2.10 8.70
C ASN A 541 10.51 -0.68 8.12
N PRO A 542 10.25 -0.55 6.80
CA PRO A 542 10.28 0.72 6.06
C PRO A 542 9.05 1.61 6.29
N PHE A 543 8.52 1.69 7.52
CA PHE A 543 7.28 2.39 7.85
C PHE A 543 7.54 3.82 8.30
N PHE A 544 8.10 4.64 7.41
CA PHE A 544 8.57 5.98 7.73
C PHE A 544 7.47 6.94 8.22
N HIS A 545 6.23 6.74 7.79
CA HIS A 545 5.10 7.60 8.16
C HIS A 545 4.37 7.13 9.44
N TYR A 546 4.83 6.05 10.09
CA TYR A 546 4.19 5.51 11.30
C TYR A 546 4.83 6.08 12.57
N TYR A 547 4.26 7.13 13.16
CA TYR A 547 4.86 7.86 14.30
C TYR A 547 4.34 7.42 15.68
N LEU A 548 3.52 6.38 15.76
CA LEU A 548 2.72 6.12 16.95
C LEU A 548 3.44 5.25 17.99
N LYS A 549 3.49 5.76 19.24
CA LYS A 549 3.80 4.98 20.44
C LYS A 549 2.50 4.65 21.17
N ILE A 550 2.21 3.35 21.32
CA ILE A 550 0.95 2.89 21.95
C ILE A 550 0.84 3.37 23.40
N GLU A 551 1.96 3.41 24.11
CA GLU A 551 2.07 3.90 25.49
C GLU A 551 1.66 5.38 25.64
N ASN A 552 1.90 6.20 24.61
CA ASN A 552 1.66 7.65 24.65
C ASN A 552 0.29 8.07 24.10
N ILE A 553 -0.58 7.12 23.72
CA ILE A 553 -1.87 7.42 23.06
C ILE A 553 -2.73 8.42 23.85
N GLY A 554 -2.77 8.29 25.18
CA GLY A 554 -3.59 9.14 26.04
C GLY A 554 -3.07 10.58 26.11
N GLU A 555 -1.75 10.75 26.09
CA GLU A 555 -1.11 12.06 26.06
C GLU A 555 -1.28 12.73 24.69
N ILE A 556 -1.04 11.99 23.60
CA ILE A 556 -1.26 12.47 22.24
C ILE A 556 -2.72 12.91 22.03
N TYR A 557 -3.69 12.14 22.55
CA TYR A 557 -5.12 12.49 22.43
C TYR A 557 -5.44 13.84 23.07
N ARG A 558 -4.90 14.09 24.26
CA ARG A 558 -5.10 15.35 24.98
C ARG A 558 -4.40 16.51 24.28
N LEU A 559 -3.17 16.30 23.83
CA LEU A 559 -2.36 17.32 23.17
C LEU A 559 -3.00 17.81 21.87
N ILE A 560 -3.68 16.93 21.13
CA ILE A 560 -4.30 17.24 19.84
C ILE A 560 -5.76 17.72 20.01
N GLY A 561 -6.15 18.06 21.25
CA GLY A 561 -7.44 18.66 21.56
C GLY A 561 -8.59 17.66 21.51
N GLU A 562 -8.35 16.41 21.91
CA GLU A 562 -9.35 15.36 22.08
C GLU A 562 -10.09 14.96 20.78
N LYS A 563 -9.44 15.20 19.63
CA LYS A 563 -9.99 14.90 18.30
C LYS A 563 -9.47 13.57 17.78
N TRP A 564 -10.37 12.59 17.66
CA TRP A 564 -10.08 11.28 17.08
C TRP A 564 -9.70 11.30 15.59
N GLN A 565 -10.01 12.38 14.87
CA GLN A 565 -9.72 12.50 13.43
C GLN A 565 -8.22 12.39 13.14
N TYR A 566 -7.39 13.05 13.95
CA TYR A 566 -5.93 12.99 13.79
C TYR A 566 -5.41 11.55 13.81
N PHE A 567 -5.95 10.74 14.72
CA PHE A 567 -5.56 9.35 14.86
C PHE A 567 -6.00 8.49 13.68
N MET A 568 -7.13 8.80 13.06
CA MET A 568 -7.57 8.12 11.85
C MET A 568 -6.61 8.37 10.67
N GLU A 569 -6.03 9.57 10.58
CA GLU A 569 -5.09 9.95 9.53
C GLU A 569 -3.67 9.39 9.76
N GLU A 570 -3.26 9.21 11.03
CA GLU A 570 -1.90 8.80 11.42
C GLU A 570 -1.73 7.29 11.71
N GLY A 571 -2.70 6.45 11.36
CA GLY A 571 -2.57 4.98 11.39
C GLY A 571 -3.33 4.22 12.50
N TYR A 572 -4.11 4.89 13.37
CA TYR A 572 -4.97 4.20 14.36
C TYR A 572 -6.17 3.47 13.78
N LEU A 573 -6.44 3.63 12.48
CA LEU A 573 -7.40 2.77 11.80
C LEU A 573 -6.98 1.30 11.89
N LEU A 574 -5.68 0.99 11.93
CA LEU A 574 -5.21 -0.40 11.90
C LEU A 574 -5.70 -1.24 13.10
N PRO A 575 -5.48 -0.84 14.37
CA PRO A 575 -5.93 -1.65 15.51
C PRO A 575 -7.46 -1.64 15.65
N ILE A 576 -8.13 -0.55 15.27
CA ILE A 576 -9.60 -0.45 15.29
C ILE A 576 -10.22 -1.43 14.29
N ILE A 577 -9.73 -1.43 13.05
CA ILE A 577 -10.15 -2.38 12.01
C ILE A 577 -9.82 -3.81 12.46
N PHE A 578 -8.65 -4.05 13.07
CA PHE A 578 -8.30 -5.36 13.63
C PHE A 578 -9.33 -5.85 14.64
N ILE A 579 -9.69 -5.02 15.64
CA ILE A 579 -10.67 -5.37 16.67
C ILE A 579 -12.04 -5.63 16.05
N GLN A 580 -12.47 -4.79 15.09
CA GLN A 580 -13.73 -4.95 14.39
C GLN A 580 -13.79 -6.27 13.61
N VAL A 581 -12.75 -6.57 12.82
CA VAL A 581 -12.64 -7.81 12.05
C VAL A 581 -12.54 -9.01 12.98
N LEU A 582 -11.81 -8.90 14.10
CA LEU A 582 -11.71 -9.95 15.12
C LEU A 582 -13.08 -10.26 15.71
N PHE A 583 -13.84 -9.24 16.09
CA PHE A 583 -15.20 -9.40 16.60
C PHE A 583 -16.11 -10.12 15.60
N LEU A 584 -16.12 -9.69 14.34
CA LEU A 584 -16.92 -10.32 13.28
C LEU A 584 -16.47 -11.76 13.00
N SER A 585 -15.17 -12.02 12.94
CA SER A 585 -14.59 -13.35 12.76
C SER A 585 -14.97 -14.30 13.91
N VAL A 586 -14.91 -13.83 15.16
CA VAL A 586 -15.35 -14.60 16.33
C VAL A 586 -16.82 -14.98 16.20
N ILE A 587 -17.69 -14.05 15.82
CA ILE A 587 -19.12 -14.34 15.59
C ILE A 587 -19.30 -15.41 14.51
N LEU A 588 -18.64 -15.26 13.36
CA LEU A 588 -18.77 -16.20 12.24
C LEU A 588 -18.26 -17.61 12.57
N VAL A 589 -17.17 -17.72 13.33
CA VAL A 589 -16.60 -19.01 13.77
C VAL A 589 -17.48 -19.67 14.83
N LEU A 590 -18.10 -18.90 15.73
CA LEU A 590 -18.92 -19.43 16.82
C LEU A 590 -20.37 -19.77 16.41
N LEU A 591 -20.92 -19.12 15.39
CA LEU A 591 -22.31 -19.35 14.93
C LEU A 591 -22.64 -20.84 14.62
N PRO A 592 -21.78 -21.62 13.94
CA PRO A 592 -22.02 -23.04 13.71
C PRO A 592 -22.11 -23.86 15.01
N LEU A 593 -21.38 -23.48 16.07
CA LEU A 593 -21.40 -24.17 17.37
C LEU A 593 -22.77 -24.10 18.04
N ILE A 594 -23.48 -22.97 17.90
CA ILE A 594 -24.84 -22.80 18.45
C ILE A 594 -25.77 -23.86 17.86
N ARG A 595 -25.65 -24.16 16.57
CA ARG A 595 -26.47 -25.18 15.91
C ARG A 595 -26.10 -26.60 16.30
N VAL A 596 -24.80 -26.90 16.43
CA VAL A 596 -24.34 -28.21 16.94
C VAL A 596 -24.91 -28.45 18.35
N ARG A 597 -24.87 -27.42 19.21
CA ARG A 597 -25.46 -27.45 20.56
C ARG A 597 -26.99 -27.62 20.54
N MET A 598 -27.70 -26.91 19.66
CA MET A 598 -29.17 -27.04 19.51
C MET A 598 -29.60 -28.43 19.01
N LYS A 599 -28.77 -29.10 18.21
CA LYS A 599 -29.02 -30.49 17.76
C LYS A 599 -28.60 -31.56 18.77
N ASN A 600 -28.10 -31.16 19.94
CA ASN A 600 -27.64 -32.05 21.02
C ASN A 600 -26.53 -33.03 20.59
N ASP A 601 -25.71 -32.63 19.60
CA ASP A 601 -24.60 -33.44 19.08
C ASP A 601 -23.35 -33.24 19.96
N ARG A 602 -23.48 -33.61 21.26
CA ARG A 602 -22.48 -33.34 22.30
C ARG A 602 -21.13 -34.01 22.04
N ASP A 603 -21.15 -35.17 21.38
CA ASP A 603 -19.95 -35.93 21.03
C ASP A 603 -19.06 -35.18 20.03
N LEU A 604 -19.66 -34.35 19.17
CA LEU A 604 -18.93 -33.54 18.19
C LEU A 604 -18.22 -32.33 18.81
N ILE A 605 -18.74 -31.80 19.93
CA ILE A 605 -18.22 -30.60 20.61
C ILE A 605 -17.00 -30.94 21.49
N ILE A 606 -16.95 -32.15 22.05
CA ILE A 606 -15.89 -32.59 22.97
C ILE A 606 -14.74 -33.29 22.22
N ASP A 607 -14.90 -33.56 20.91
CA ASP A 607 -13.91 -34.28 20.10
C ASP A 607 -12.63 -33.46 19.85
N PRO A 608 -11.46 -33.88 20.38
CA PRO A 608 -10.19 -33.20 20.15
C PRO A 608 -9.79 -33.18 18.66
N GLY A 609 -10.27 -34.13 17.86
CA GLY A 609 -10.01 -34.21 16.43
C GLY A 609 -10.72 -33.10 15.63
N LEU A 610 -11.82 -32.55 16.11
CA LEU A 610 -12.47 -31.39 15.49
C LEU A 610 -11.62 -30.13 15.71
N PHE A 611 -11.18 -29.90 16.96
CA PHE A 611 -10.31 -28.78 17.29
C PHE A 611 -9.02 -28.79 16.47
N LEU A 612 -8.35 -29.95 16.37
CA LEU A 612 -7.14 -30.11 15.54
C LEU A 612 -7.39 -29.81 14.06
N SER A 613 -8.57 -30.19 13.53
CA SER A 613 -8.95 -29.90 12.15
C SER A 613 -9.15 -28.39 11.94
N LEU A 614 -9.87 -27.72 12.83
CA LEU A 614 -10.10 -26.28 12.72
C LEU A 614 -8.80 -25.48 12.93
N ALA A 615 -7.97 -25.89 13.89
CA ALA A 615 -6.66 -25.30 14.14
C ALA A 615 -5.74 -25.42 12.92
N TYR A 616 -5.73 -26.58 12.25
CA TYR A 616 -5.00 -26.77 10.99
C TYR A 616 -5.37 -25.72 9.94
N PHE A 617 -6.67 -25.52 9.68
CA PHE A 617 -7.14 -24.53 8.71
C PHE A 617 -6.92 -23.08 9.15
N ALA A 618 -6.97 -22.80 10.46
CA ALA A 618 -6.57 -21.49 11.00
C ALA A 618 -5.08 -21.21 10.72
N PHE A 619 -4.20 -22.17 11.01
CA PHE A 619 -2.76 -22.03 10.75
C PHE A 619 -2.44 -21.91 9.26
N LEU A 620 -3.14 -22.64 8.38
CA LEU A 620 -2.98 -22.49 6.93
C LEU A 620 -3.40 -21.11 6.46
N GLY A 621 -4.61 -20.67 6.84
CA GLY A 621 -5.14 -19.36 6.44
C GLY A 621 -4.25 -18.23 6.92
N THR A 622 -3.72 -18.34 8.15
CA THR A 622 -2.82 -17.33 8.70
C THR A 622 -1.42 -17.38 8.10
N GLY A 623 -0.83 -18.56 7.99
CA GLY A 623 0.53 -18.74 7.46
C GLY A 623 0.65 -18.32 5.99
N PHE A 624 -0.35 -18.67 5.17
CA PHE A 624 -0.37 -18.30 3.76
C PHE A 624 -0.35 -16.78 3.58
N MET A 625 -1.29 -16.07 4.21
CA MET A 625 -1.42 -14.61 4.08
C MET A 625 -0.21 -13.86 4.67
N ILE A 626 0.32 -14.30 5.81
CA ILE A 626 1.50 -13.66 6.44
C ILE A 626 2.72 -13.72 5.51
N ILE A 627 2.98 -14.89 4.91
CA ILE A 627 4.13 -15.07 4.01
C ILE A 627 3.91 -14.33 2.70
N GLU A 628 2.72 -14.43 2.12
CA GLU A 628 2.36 -13.72 0.89
C GLU A 628 2.56 -12.21 1.04
N ILE A 629 2.04 -11.61 2.12
CA ILE A 629 2.16 -10.18 2.36
C ILE A 629 3.60 -9.77 2.62
N SER A 630 4.35 -10.56 3.40
CA SER A 630 5.78 -10.29 3.61
C SER A 630 6.57 -10.29 2.29
N PHE A 631 6.22 -11.19 1.36
CA PHE A 631 6.83 -11.23 0.04
C PHE A 631 6.40 -10.05 -0.84
N ILE A 632 5.11 -9.65 -0.81
CA ILE A 632 4.65 -8.43 -1.48
C ILE A 632 5.49 -7.24 -1.02
N GLN A 633 5.58 -7.05 0.30
CA GLN A 633 6.26 -5.91 0.93
C GLN A 633 7.75 -5.88 0.60
N LYS A 634 8.48 -6.99 0.73
CA LYS A 634 9.90 -7.02 0.34
C LYS A 634 10.13 -6.82 -1.16
N MET A 635 9.20 -7.26 -2.02
CA MET A 635 9.31 -7.06 -3.46
C MET A 635 9.02 -5.62 -3.90
N ILE A 636 8.45 -4.78 -3.03
CA ILE A 636 8.27 -3.33 -3.30
C ILE A 636 9.62 -2.68 -3.61
N LEU A 637 10.67 -3.02 -2.85
CA LEU A 637 12.02 -2.49 -3.08
C LEU A 637 12.58 -2.95 -4.45
N ALA A 638 12.39 -4.21 -4.82
CA ALA A 638 12.89 -4.74 -6.10
C ALA A 638 12.15 -4.15 -7.31
N LEU A 639 10.82 -4.09 -7.25
CA LEU A 639 9.95 -3.62 -8.32
C LEU A 639 9.71 -2.11 -8.29
N GLU A 640 10.22 -1.43 -7.28
CA GLU A 640 10.20 0.04 -7.07
C GLU A 640 8.79 0.64 -7.03
N ASN A 641 7.76 -0.20 -6.89
CA ASN A 641 6.37 0.19 -6.92
C ASN A 641 5.53 -0.84 -6.13
N PRO A 642 4.80 -0.42 -5.08
CA PRO A 642 4.01 -1.32 -4.23
C PRO A 642 3.01 -2.17 -5.00
N SER A 643 2.50 -1.58 -6.05
CA SER A 643 1.39 -2.06 -6.83
C SER A 643 1.83 -3.08 -7.89
N TYR A 644 2.96 -2.83 -8.59
CA TYR A 644 3.61 -3.87 -9.39
C TYR A 644 4.05 -5.05 -8.51
N ALA A 645 4.55 -4.79 -7.30
CA ALA A 645 4.92 -5.84 -6.36
C ALA A 645 3.74 -6.71 -5.94
N ALA A 646 2.63 -6.11 -5.50
CA ALA A 646 1.42 -6.84 -5.13
C ALA A 646 0.95 -7.73 -6.28
N ALA A 647 0.77 -7.17 -7.49
CA ALA A 647 0.26 -7.95 -8.61
C ALA A 647 1.23 -9.02 -9.09
N ALA A 648 2.53 -8.75 -9.18
CA ALA A 648 3.51 -9.75 -9.58
C ALA A 648 3.59 -10.89 -8.57
N VAL A 649 3.67 -10.58 -7.28
CA VAL A 649 3.76 -11.58 -6.21
C VAL A 649 2.47 -12.40 -6.11
N LEU A 650 1.29 -11.77 -6.08
CA LEU A 650 0.01 -12.46 -6.07
C LEU A 650 -0.12 -13.41 -7.26
N SER A 651 0.15 -12.92 -8.48
CA SER A 651 0.06 -13.76 -9.68
C SER A 651 1.04 -14.93 -9.61
N SER A 652 2.25 -14.70 -9.09
CA SER A 652 3.30 -15.71 -8.97
C SER A 652 2.94 -16.78 -7.95
N ILE A 653 2.53 -16.38 -6.74
CA ILE A 653 2.18 -17.29 -5.64
C ILE A 653 0.90 -18.04 -5.98
N LEU A 654 -0.16 -17.37 -6.47
CA LEU A 654 -1.45 -18.00 -6.74
C LEU A 654 -1.39 -18.98 -7.92
N ILE A 655 -0.79 -18.59 -9.06
CA ILE A 655 -0.65 -19.50 -10.21
C ILE A 655 0.19 -20.72 -9.82
N SER A 656 1.32 -20.49 -9.13
CA SER A 656 2.20 -21.57 -8.67
C SER A 656 1.54 -22.46 -7.62
N SER A 657 0.76 -21.88 -6.70
CA SER A 657 -0.05 -22.63 -5.72
C SER A 657 -1.12 -23.47 -6.40
N GLY A 658 -1.73 -22.97 -7.48
CA GLY A 658 -2.65 -23.75 -8.28
C GLY A 658 -1.98 -24.98 -8.92
N ILE A 659 -0.77 -24.81 -9.46
CA ILE A 659 0.05 -25.94 -9.96
C ILE A 659 0.37 -26.91 -8.81
N GLY A 660 0.78 -26.41 -7.65
CA GLY A 660 1.03 -27.21 -6.44
C GLY A 660 -0.17 -28.04 -6.01
N SER A 661 -1.36 -27.45 -6.06
CA SER A 661 -2.63 -28.13 -5.79
C SER A 661 -2.89 -29.29 -6.76
N LEU A 662 -2.63 -29.12 -8.06
CA LEU A 662 -2.72 -30.21 -9.05
C LEU A 662 -1.71 -31.32 -8.77
N LEU A 663 -0.46 -30.94 -8.47
CA LEU A 663 0.62 -31.89 -8.17
C LEU A 663 0.32 -32.71 -6.91
N SER A 664 -0.32 -32.10 -5.89
CA SER A 664 -0.73 -32.79 -4.67
C SER A 664 -1.66 -33.98 -4.93
N GLN A 665 -2.47 -33.91 -6.01
CA GLN A 665 -3.40 -34.96 -6.37
C GLN A 665 -2.73 -36.10 -7.17
N HIS A 666 -1.70 -35.80 -7.97
CA HIS A 666 -1.06 -36.77 -8.86
C HIS A 666 0.19 -37.43 -8.24
N LEU A 667 0.91 -36.73 -7.38
CA LEU A 667 2.21 -37.16 -6.86
C LEU A 667 2.13 -37.58 -5.39
N LYS A 668 2.47 -38.84 -5.10
CA LYS A 668 2.49 -39.41 -3.74
C LYS A 668 3.42 -38.65 -2.77
N LEU A 669 4.47 -38.01 -3.28
CA LEU A 669 5.40 -37.21 -2.47
C LEU A 669 4.68 -36.04 -1.77
N PHE A 670 3.79 -35.36 -2.48
CA PHE A 670 3.04 -34.20 -1.98
C PHE A 670 1.79 -34.58 -1.17
N GLN A 671 1.49 -35.87 -1.04
CA GLN A 671 0.41 -36.40 -0.20
C GLN A 671 0.86 -36.70 1.24
N LYS A 672 2.16 -36.53 1.53
CA LYS A 672 2.73 -36.73 2.86
C LYS A 672 2.74 -35.41 3.65
N PRO A 673 2.47 -35.44 4.97
CA PRO A 673 2.61 -34.26 5.82
C PRO A 673 3.99 -33.60 5.74
N SER A 674 5.05 -34.37 5.45
CA SER A 674 6.42 -33.86 5.28
C SER A 674 6.56 -32.75 4.23
N ALA A 675 5.63 -32.63 3.27
CA ALA A 675 5.61 -31.52 2.33
C ALA A 675 5.48 -30.15 3.03
N ILE A 676 4.74 -30.09 4.15
CA ILE A 676 4.56 -28.86 4.95
C ILE A 676 5.88 -28.49 5.68
N LEU A 677 6.65 -29.48 6.11
CA LEU A 677 7.97 -29.24 6.69
C LEU A 677 8.95 -28.71 5.64
N PHE A 678 8.93 -29.26 4.43
CA PHE A 678 9.75 -28.76 3.33
C PHE A 678 9.36 -27.33 2.90
N LEU A 679 8.08 -26.99 2.94
CA LEU A 679 7.61 -25.60 2.79
C LEU A 679 8.23 -24.68 3.85
N SER A 680 8.22 -25.10 5.12
CA SER A 680 8.79 -24.31 6.22
C SER A 680 10.30 -24.07 6.04
N LEU A 681 11.05 -25.09 5.63
CA LEU A 681 12.48 -24.96 5.30
C LEU A 681 12.71 -24.04 4.10
N THR A 682 11.83 -24.11 3.10
CA THR A 682 11.90 -23.24 1.92
C THR A 682 11.70 -21.79 2.33
N VAL A 683 10.66 -21.47 3.11
CA VAL A 683 10.40 -20.12 3.63
C VAL A 683 11.60 -19.58 4.43
N LEU A 684 12.23 -20.42 5.25
CA LEU A 684 13.46 -20.04 5.97
C LEU A 684 14.60 -19.69 5.01
N ALA A 685 14.80 -20.47 3.95
CA ALA A 685 15.81 -20.18 2.92
C ALA A 685 15.53 -18.85 2.21
N TYR A 686 14.26 -18.55 1.86
CA TYR A 686 13.88 -17.26 1.30
C TYR A 686 14.17 -16.11 2.27
N SER A 687 13.92 -16.27 3.57
CA SER A 687 14.21 -15.22 4.56
C SER A 687 15.68 -14.80 4.59
N LEU A 688 16.61 -15.68 4.19
CA LEU A 688 18.04 -15.39 4.12
C LEU A 688 18.48 -14.93 2.73
N PHE A 689 17.87 -15.47 1.67
CA PHE A 689 18.25 -15.23 0.28
C PHE A 689 17.65 -13.94 -0.31
N LEU A 690 16.43 -13.56 0.07
CA LEU A 690 15.70 -12.46 -0.55
C LEU A 690 16.47 -11.12 -0.55
N PRO A 691 17.09 -10.68 0.56
CA PRO A 691 17.80 -9.40 0.60
C PRO A 691 18.91 -9.31 -0.46
N LEU A 692 19.69 -10.38 -0.62
CA LEU A 692 20.76 -10.47 -1.62
C LEU A 692 20.24 -10.50 -3.06
N ALA A 693 19.05 -11.08 -3.26
CA ALA A 693 18.44 -11.15 -4.58
C ALA A 693 17.90 -9.78 -5.03
N ILE A 694 17.29 -9.02 -4.12
CA ILE A 694 16.68 -7.71 -4.41
C ILE A 694 17.69 -6.73 -4.99
N GLU A 695 18.88 -6.64 -4.39
CA GLU A 695 19.97 -5.77 -4.85
C GLU A 695 20.36 -6.08 -6.31
N LYS A 696 20.42 -7.37 -6.67
CA LYS A 696 20.76 -7.82 -8.03
C LYS A 696 19.62 -7.66 -9.02
N ILE A 697 18.36 -7.65 -8.57
CA ILE A 697 17.19 -7.50 -9.44
C ILE A 697 16.97 -6.02 -9.82
N SER A 698 17.30 -5.09 -8.92
CA SER A 698 17.00 -3.67 -9.07
C SER A 698 17.47 -3.03 -10.39
N PRO A 699 18.63 -3.39 -10.99
CA PRO A 699 19.11 -2.75 -12.23
C PRO A 699 18.36 -3.16 -13.51
N PHE A 700 17.59 -4.26 -13.48
CA PHE A 700 16.96 -4.79 -14.69
C PHE A 700 15.72 -3.99 -15.12
N PRO A 701 15.32 -4.02 -16.41
CA PRO A 701 14.04 -3.44 -16.83
C PRO A 701 12.84 -4.10 -16.14
N LEU A 702 11.75 -3.34 -15.94
CA LEU A 702 10.56 -3.79 -15.20
C LEU A 702 10.01 -5.16 -15.67
N GLN A 703 9.93 -5.39 -16.97
CA GLN A 703 9.44 -6.66 -17.53
C GLN A 703 10.32 -7.84 -17.11
N THR A 704 11.63 -7.66 -17.13
CA THR A 704 12.61 -8.65 -16.68
C THR A 704 12.52 -8.85 -15.17
N LYS A 705 12.36 -7.78 -14.38
CA LYS A 705 12.16 -7.87 -12.92
C LYS A 705 10.93 -8.74 -12.60
N ILE A 706 9.80 -8.52 -13.27
CA ILE A 706 8.56 -9.29 -13.05
C ILE A 706 8.78 -10.77 -13.35
N LEU A 707 9.45 -11.11 -14.47
CA LEU A 707 9.74 -12.51 -14.82
C LEU A 707 10.67 -13.17 -13.79
N ILE A 708 11.73 -12.46 -13.34
CA ILE A 708 12.64 -12.98 -12.31
C ILE A 708 11.88 -13.23 -11.02
N VAL A 709 11.05 -12.27 -10.56
CA VAL A 709 10.21 -12.44 -9.36
C VAL A 709 9.28 -13.64 -9.49
N PHE A 710 8.66 -13.85 -10.66
CA PHE A 710 7.79 -14.99 -10.90
C PHE A 710 8.51 -16.32 -10.71
N PHE A 711 9.61 -16.53 -11.43
CA PHE A 711 10.36 -17.79 -11.32
C PHE A 711 11.02 -17.95 -9.95
N MET A 712 11.42 -16.84 -9.32
CA MET A 712 11.98 -16.86 -7.98
C MET A 712 10.94 -17.30 -6.95
N LEU A 713 9.68 -16.86 -7.01
CA LEU A 713 8.66 -17.21 -6.02
C LEU A 713 7.90 -18.51 -6.33
N MET A 714 8.01 -19.02 -7.56
CA MET A 714 7.33 -20.23 -8.02
C MET A 714 7.54 -21.46 -7.11
N PRO A 715 8.77 -21.80 -6.62
CA PRO A 715 8.97 -22.94 -5.72
C PRO A 715 8.18 -22.83 -4.41
N ALA A 716 8.21 -21.65 -3.78
CA ALA A 716 7.44 -21.41 -2.56
C ALA A 716 5.93 -21.51 -2.83
N GLY A 717 5.45 -20.89 -3.91
CA GLY A 717 4.05 -20.97 -4.31
C GLY A 717 3.58 -22.41 -4.54
N ILE A 718 4.33 -23.23 -5.29
CA ILE A 718 4.00 -24.65 -5.50
C ILE A 718 3.81 -25.37 -4.16
N LEU A 719 4.71 -25.15 -3.20
CA LEU A 719 4.61 -25.79 -1.89
C LEU A 719 3.46 -25.24 -1.03
N MET A 720 3.14 -23.95 -1.13
CA MET A 720 2.01 -23.32 -0.44
C MET A 720 0.65 -23.82 -0.94
N GLY A 721 0.56 -24.28 -2.19
CA GLY A 721 -0.67 -24.84 -2.78
C GLY A 721 -1.04 -26.27 -2.36
N VAL A 722 -0.13 -26.99 -1.70
CA VAL A 722 -0.28 -28.42 -1.34
C VAL A 722 -1.12 -28.66 -0.06
N PRO A 723 -0.95 -27.91 1.04
CA PRO A 723 -1.55 -28.27 2.33
C PRO A 723 -3.08 -28.23 2.31
N PHE A 724 -3.68 -27.22 1.69
CA PHE A 724 -5.13 -27.03 1.74
C PHE A 724 -5.93 -28.18 1.08
N PRO A 725 -5.64 -28.62 -0.17
CA PRO A 725 -6.27 -29.81 -0.75
C PRO A 725 -6.05 -31.08 0.07
N LEU A 726 -4.87 -31.23 0.67
CA LEU A 726 -4.54 -32.39 1.50
C LEU A 726 -5.43 -32.44 2.76
N GLY A 727 -5.61 -31.31 3.43
CA GLY A 727 -6.49 -31.19 4.60
C GLY A 727 -7.97 -31.43 4.26
N ILE A 728 -8.47 -30.87 3.16
CA ILE A 728 -9.86 -31.07 2.73
C ILE A 728 -10.12 -32.51 2.31
N SER A 729 -9.19 -33.15 1.60
CA SER A 729 -9.30 -34.56 1.22
C SER A 729 -9.37 -35.48 2.45
N LEU A 730 -8.52 -35.23 3.45
CA LEU A 730 -8.54 -35.94 4.74
C LEU A 730 -9.84 -35.69 5.50
N LEU A 731 -10.26 -34.42 5.63
CA LEU A 731 -11.50 -34.05 6.31
C LEU A 731 -12.74 -34.62 5.60
N GLY A 732 -12.71 -34.74 4.27
CA GLY A 732 -13.77 -35.34 3.48
C GLY A 732 -13.95 -36.84 3.73
N LYS A 733 -12.91 -37.55 4.16
CA LYS A 733 -13.01 -38.96 4.58
C LYS A 733 -13.52 -39.11 6.02
N ILE A 734 -13.05 -38.25 6.93
CA ILE A 734 -13.35 -38.38 8.36
C ILE A 734 -14.68 -37.68 8.72
N ARG A 735 -14.86 -36.41 8.33
CA ARG A 735 -16.00 -35.56 8.69
C ARG A 735 -16.41 -34.59 7.56
N PRO A 736 -17.08 -35.06 6.49
CA PRO A 736 -17.45 -34.21 5.35
C PRO A 736 -18.38 -33.03 5.72
N ASN A 737 -19.19 -33.19 6.78
CA ASN A 737 -20.10 -32.13 7.24
C ASN A 737 -19.38 -30.88 7.77
N VAL A 738 -18.12 -31.02 8.21
CA VAL A 738 -17.31 -29.97 8.84
C VAL A 738 -16.56 -29.12 7.80
N ILE A 739 -16.49 -29.53 6.53
CA ILE A 739 -15.73 -28.82 5.49
C ILE A 739 -16.08 -27.32 5.40
N PRO A 740 -17.36 -26.89 5.31
CA PRO A 740 -17.67 -25.45 5.27
C PRO A 740 -17.29 -24.68 6.53
N TRP A 741 -17.20 -25.35 7.68
CA TRP A 741 -16.78 -24.71 8.91
C TRP A 741 -15.25 -24.53 8.93
N ALA A 742 -14.50 -25.53 8.46
CA ALA A 742 -13.08 -25.40 8.22
C ALA A 742 -12.77 -24.26 7.22
N LEU A 743 -13.56 -24.12 6.15
CA LEU A 743 -13.45 -23.00 5.20
C LEU A 743 -13.77 -21.66 5.84
N ALA A 744 -14.80 -21.58 6.69
CA ALA A 744 -15.12 -20.37 7.44
C ALA A 744 -13.99 -19.95 8.40
N VAL A 745 -13.40 -20.92 9.12
CA VAL A 745 -12.24 -20.68 9.99
C VAL A 745 -11.04 -20.21 9.19
N ASN A 746 -10.68 -20.91 8.10
CA ASN A 746 -9.61 -20.49 7.20
C ASN A 746 -9.83 -19.04 6.72
N GLY A 747 -11.02 -18.73 6.22
CA GLY A 747 -11.40 -17.39 5.79
C GLY A 747 -11.24 -16.34 6.89
N CYS A 748 -11.80 -16.58 8.08
CA CYS A 748 -11.71 -15.66 9.24
C CYS A 748 -10.26 -15.33 9.63
N PHE A 749 -9.41 -16.35 9.70
CA PHE A 749 -8.00 -16.20 10.06
C PHE A 749 -7.19 -15.54 8.94
N SER A 750 -7.53 -15.80 7.67
CA SER A 750 -6.95 -15.08 6.54
C SER A 750 -7.38 -13.61 6.48
N VAL A 751 -8.53 -13.20 7.04
CA VAL A 751 -8.91 -11.78 7.16
C VAL A 751 -8.05 -11.05 8.19
N LEU A 752 -7.76 -11.72 9.31
CA LEU A 752 -7.00 -11.13 10.42
C LEU A 752 -5.51 -11.00 10.09
N SER A 753 -4.99 -11.93 9.31
CA SER A 753 -3.56 -12.04 9.03
C SER A 753 -2.91 -10.85 8.34
N PRO A 754 -3.49 -10.22 7.30
CA PRO A 754 -2.91 -9.03 6.69
C PRO A 754 -2.65 -7.91 7.69
N ILE A 755 -3.63 -7.62 8.52
CA ILE A 755 -3.53 -6.56 9.54
C ILE A 755 -2.48 -6.95 10.58
N LEU A 756 -2.51 -8.19 11.06
CA LEU A 756 -1.53 -8.71 12.00
C LEU A 756 -0.11 -8.68 11.42
N ALA A 757 0.06 -9.01 10.13
CA ALA A 757 1.34 -9.03 9.45
C ALA A 757 1.98 -7.64 9.43
N VAL A 758 1.23 -6.58 9.06
CA VAL A 758 1.81 -5.23 9.06
C VAL A 758 2.01 -4.71 10.49
N MET A 759 1.12 -5.02 11.44
CA MET A 759 1.36 -4.69 12.86
C MET A 759 2.67 -5.30 13.38
N LEU A 760 2.92 -6.58 13.08
CA LEU A 760 4.17 -7.26 13.44
C LEU A 760 5.36 -6.65 12.68
N ALA A 761 5.21 -6.34 11.40
CA ALA A 761 6.28 -5.76 10.58
C ALA A 761 6.74 -4.38 11.11
N ILE A 762 5.80 -3.52 11.53
CA ILE A 762 6.10 -2.21 12.12
C ILE A 762 6.95 -2.37 13.38
N THR A 763 6.59 -3.30 14.26
CA THR A 763 7.24 -3.47 15.57
C THR A 763 8.56 -4.26 15.51
N ALA A 764 8.65 -5.26 14.63
CA ALA A 764 9.66 -6.32 14.71
C ALA A 764 10.36 -6.58 13.36
N GLY A 765 9.91 -5.94 12.28
CA GLY A 765 10.46 -6.08 10.93
C GLY A 765 10.02 -7.36 10.20
N PHE A 766 10.16 -7.37 8.88
CA PHE A 766 9.67 -8.43 7.99
C PHE A 766 10.31 -9.80 8.27
N LYS A 767 11.57 -9.86 8.70
CA LYS A 767 12.22 -11.12 9.06
C LYS A 767 11.44 -11.88 10.15
N ILE A 768 10.96 -11.19 11.18
CA ILE A 768 10.19 -11.82 12.26
C ILE A 768 8.82 -12.26 11.74
N VAL A 769 8.18 -11.47 10.89
CA VAL A 769 6.89 -11.81 10.26
C VAL A 769 7.00 -13.11 9.45
N ILE A 770 8.06 -13.26 8.64
CA ILE A 770 8.32 -14.49 7.87
C ILE A 770 8.55 -15.69 8.79
N LEU A 771 9.30 -15.50 9.90
CA LEU A 771 9.53 -16.56 10.89
C LEU A 771 8.23 -16.99 11.59
N VAL A 772 7.32 -16.06 11.89
CA VAL A 772 5.99 -16.37 12.42
C VAL A 772 5.19 -17.20 11.41
N GLY A 773 5.20 -16.82 10.12
CA GLY A 773 4.59 -17.59 9.05
C GLY A 773 5.14 -19.02 8.94
N MET A 774 6.46 -19.18 9.05
CA MET A 774 7.12 -20.49 9.09
C MET A 774 6.66 -21.32 10.30
N MET A 775 6.62 -20.73 11.50
CA MET A 775 6.17 -21.43 12.70
C MET A 775 4.71 -21.90 12.58
N LEU A 776 3.83 -21.11 11.96
CA LEU A 776 2.44 -21.48 11.70
C LEU A 776 2.35 -22.71 10.78
N TYR A 777 3.19 -22.80 9.74
CA TYR A 777 3.23 -24.01 8.90
C TYR A 777 3.76 -25.23 9.66
N ILE A 778 4.73 -25.07 10.57
CA ILE A 778 5.18 -26.14 11.46
C ILE A 778 4.04 -26.63 12.37
N LEU A 779 3.25 -25.71 12.94
CA LEU A 779 2.06 -26.06 13.74
C LEU A 779 0.97 -26.75 12.91
N ALA A 780 0.78 -26.32 11.65
CA ALA A 780 -0.11 -26.99 10.70
C ALA A 780 0.37 -28.42 10.40
N PHE A 781 1.68 -28.64 10.27
CA PHE A 781 2.26 -29.97 10.11
C PHE A 781 1.91 -30.89 11.28
N PHE A 782 2.11 -30.45 12.53
CA PHE A 782 1.78 -31.26 13.71
C PHE A 782 0.29 -31.57 13.80
N SER A 783 -0.56 -30.58 13.49
CA SER A 783 -2.02 -30.75 13.49
C SER A 783 -2.45 -31.81 12.47
N LEU A 784 -1.93 -31.75 11.24
CA LEU A 784 -2.23 -32.71 10.19
C LEU A 784 -1.66 -34.11 10.49
N PHE A 785 -0.47 -34.17 11.06
CA PHE A 785 0.17 -35.42 11.45
C PHE A 785 -0.68 -36.17 12.49
N TRP A 786 -1.17 -35.49 13.51
CA TRP A 786 -2.07 -36.08 14.50
C TRP A 786 -3.44 -36.46 13.93
N MET A 787 -4.00 -35.66 13.01
CA MET A 787 -5.24 -36.05 12.33
C MET A 787 -5.08 -37.35 11.56
N LYS A 788 -3.94 -37.53 10.87
CA LYS A 788 -3.65 -38.74 10.10
C LYS A 788 -3.39 -39.97 10.98
N LEU A 789 -2.75 -39.77 12.15
CA LEU A 789 -2.58 -40.85 13.14
C LEU A 789 -3.91 -41.36 13.72
N LYS A 790 -4.98 -40.57 13.67
CA LYS A 790 -6.34 -40.99 14.06
C LYS A 790 -7.17 -41.56 12.89
N GLU A 791 -6.70 -41.42 11.65
CA GLU A 791 -7.32 -42.06 10.45
C GLU A 791 -6.93 -43.55 10.37
N VAL A 792 -5.77 -43.91 10.92
CA VAL A 792 -5.25 -45.27 11.08
C VAL A 792 -5.70 -45.82 12.43
#